data_AF-A0A5C6X8R7-F1
#
_entry.id   AF-A0A5C6X8R7-F1
#
_cell.length_a   1.000
_cell.length_b   1.000
_cell.length_c   1.000
_cell.angle_alpha   90.00
_cell.angle_beta   90.00
_cell.angle_gamma   90.00
#
_symmetry.space_group_name_H-M   'P 1'
#
loop_
_entity.id
_entity.type
_entity.pdbx_description
1 polymer ?
#
loop_
_entity_poly.entity_id
_entity_poly.type
_entity_poly.pdbx_seq_one_letter_code
_entity_poly.pdbx_strand_id
1 'polypeptide(L)'
;MLRTPSTLLALAALSLSAACWPTNEPTLGLGEASPSGGPRVDFDLDERPFPDIPFPNDLATRADATSPTGKRLNVSTLAASAAEAKVRNAINEQTGFAVFAPMHVSFDAPLDVDNLIARHQQLTPDFDDDAVYLVNVDPDSPGYGDVVLLDMGLGNFPITLERANNYFLLDPRADDRNLLFEESAEQATGPGGEFTWVDDTDDDGNLDRPNTRDPDGDPTVFRQVFDFYERETNTLILRPVNPLEPGTTYAVVLTDALVGEDGQAIDSPFESVNHLDQSQALEPLRELLPQRFPERFDRDLSQLRFAWSFTTQVPTEVLEGVRAGLYGHGPLAWLSERFPAEFLAVHNVKAPDAAEPMTFKLDALLSFIVPLANEQLGPSGTRAIEEAFEDVDYVVSGTYLSPHFLIDPKGLAREGNEANDDALFQIDLASGRAEVRPAEVHFICTVPTSEGTRQAPFPVIIYSHAISSTRFEMLAFAGAMAKFGFATCTIDAAGHGLEVPAEFRGLLEGVGESEGLDNLADVIGLHRARDIDNDGATDSGADYFSADVLHSRDMIRQTTIDQMQLIRILRSFDGQSRFDAANTESDFARRLPHLIANPDQDADGQLELWGDFNGDGTVDVGGDRPYAAWGTSLGGIQATVLSGIEPTIVAGASNAGGGGLLDIATRTTIGNVRNGVILRMMGPLVIGRPVEDGQRTRLDWLFPQGDSSVSSPIALLPALDDGDRIVVRNLTREANPNVPDDEAYAQTYVRDGAFRVGIAADALGASARRALIGFDNQIDVYEDLMGCKEVQTCGRNNCDAGHYCSDAETCEPLSGCFSAFDLERVAETDPERAARFEHRIVHDPTRLGDPIVIEVYSADGELKHSVDKLGYTYTSQNLYYPAGAPLAAPAEGWGLRRQTPRFRSFMGLSQMLLEQADPAVFASHFVGNALRYPYESEAFRSGQTNFLTIGTLGDQVVPINAALAIARANGVLEVLASDPRYGMPENQFLIENFVYEGIATLNRFPSHPDTLFDPDNLDEGKWRRADQPDNDDPKPVADEPLRATIQTESGISALRLGYLDHRGTHTFNAPNPDAAFDIHTFLTNQVGWFLATGGQSISDDHCLEEMSMAGCEFFDKLDYDNPL
;
A
#
# COMPACT_ATOMS: atom_id res chain seq x y z
N MET A 1 78.46 72.77 -18.69
CA MET A 1 77.15 73.43 -18.55
C MET A 1 76.08 72.42 -18.95
N LEU A 2 74.96 72.42 -18.23
CA LEU A 2 73.74 71.62 -18.41
C LEU A 2 73.81 70.14 -18.00
N ARG A 3 73.19 69.87 -16.85
CA ARG A 3 72.76 68.58 -16.31
C ARG A 3 71.28 68.40 -16.62
N THR A 4 70.89 67.26 -17.18
CA THR A 4 69.51 66.73 -17.25
C THR A 4 69.58 65.20 -17.39
N PRO A 5 68.53 64.46 -16.95
CA PRO A 5 68.71 63.27 -16.11
C PRO A 5 68.45 61.93 -16.81
N SER A 6 69.09 60.89 -16.29
CA SER A 6 69.13 59.51 -16.80
C SER A 6 68.42 58.50 -15.88
N THR A 7 67.32 58.89 -15.23
CA THR A 7 66.62 58.06 -14.23
C THR A 7 65.10 58.10 -14.38
N LEU A 8 64.59 57.97 -15.61
CA LEU A 8 63.15 57.90 -15.88
C LEU A 8 62.72 56.81 -16.89
N LEU A 9 63.64 55.98 -17.40
CA LEU A 9 63.29 54.89 -18.35
C LEU A 9 63.40 53.46 -17.77
N ALA A 10 63.88 53.29 -16.53
CA ALA A 10 63.99 51.96 -15.90
C ALA A 10 62.82 51.60 -14.96
N LEU A 11 61.94 52.56 -14.62
CA LEU A 11 60.74 52.29 -13.80
C LEU A 11 59.46 52.05 -14.63
N ALA A 12 59.46 52.32 -15.94
CA ALA A 12 58.28 52.11 -16.79
C ALA A 12 58.13 50.68 -17.34
N ALA A 13 59.15 49.81 -17.15
CA ALA A 13 59.12 48.41 -17.59
C ALA A 13 58.85 47.40 -16.45
N LEU A 14 58.71 47.87 -15.21
CA LEU A 14 58.36 47.05 -14.03
C LEU A 14 56.96 47.39 -13.48
N SER A 15 56.20 48.23 -14.17
CA SER A 15 54.82 48.61 -13.84
C SER A 15 53.77 48.03 -14.80
N LEU A 16 54.14 47.00 -15.58
CA LEU A 16 53.25 46.29 -16.53
C LEU A 16 52.95 44.84 -16.11
N SER A 17 53.25 44.45 -14.87
CA SER A 17 53.05 43.08 -14.37
C SER A 17 52.33 43.00 -13.01
N ALA A 18 51.46 43.97 -12.70
CA ALA A 18 50.63 43.93 -11.50
C ALA A 18 49.35 44.77 -11.67
N ALA A 19 48.44 44.32 -12.54
CA ALA A 19 47.04 44.76 -12.56
C ALA A 19 46.17 43.76 -13.35
N CYS A 20 46.16 42.49 -12.95
CA CYS A 20 44.94 41.69 -13.05
C CYS A 20 44.27 41.84 -11.68
N TRP A 21 43.48 42.89 -11.51
CA TRP A 21 42.44 42.84 -10.48
C TRP A 21 41.44 41.78 -10.96
N PRO A 22 41.01 40.82 -10.11
CA PRO A 22 39.82 40.06 -10.41
C PRO A 22 38.72 41.09 -10.67
N THR A 23 38.10 41.00 -11.82
CA THR A 23 36.86 41.72 -12.08
C THR A 23 35.91 41.33 -10.96
N ASN A 24 35.47 42.30 -10.15
CA ASN A 24 34.34 42.14 -9.22
C ASN A 24 33.04 42.01 -10.04
N GLU A 25 33.02 41.12 -11.03
CA GLU A 25 31.79 40.67 -11.62
C GLU A 25 31.17 39.70 -10.61
N PRO A 26 29.90 39.91 -10.22
CA PRO A 26 29.23 38.99 -9.31
C PRO A 26 29.20 37.61 -9.96
N THR A 27 29.69 36.59 -9.25
CA THR A 27 29.53 35.19 -9.66
C THR A 27 28.05 34.89 -9.85
N LEU A 28 27.67 34.43 -11.04
CA LEU A 28 26.30 34.02 -11.34
C LEU A 28 25.99 32.71 -10.61
N GLY A 29 24.94 32.70 -9.79
CA GLY A 29 24.52 31.53 -9.02
C GLY A 29 25.58 31.03 -8.02
N LEU A 30 25.67 29.71 -7.84
CA LEU A 30 26.74 29.06 -7.07
C LEU A 30 28.10 29.07 -7.77
N GLY A 31 28.13 29.24 -9.09
CA GLY A 31 29.34 29.21 -9.89
C GLY A 31 28.99 29.25 -11.37
N GLU A 32 29.94 29.71 -12.18
CA GLU A 32 29.81 29.67 -13.63
C GLU A 32 29.86 28.21 -14.12
N ALA A 33 28.98 27.85 -15.05
CA ALA A 33 29.03 26.56 -15.72
C ALA A 33 30.32 26.47 -16.54
N SER A 34 30.92 25.28 -16.58
CA SER A 34 32.15 25.00 -17.35
C SER A 34 31.87 24.00 -18.47
N PRO A 35 31.42 24.43 -19.67
CA PRO A 35 31.02 23.52 -20.74
C PRO A 35 32.16 22.58 -21.13
N SER A 36 31.86 21.28 -21.17
CA SER A 36 32.77 20.22 -21.61
C SER A 36 32.37 19.62 -22.96
N GLY A 37 31.10 19.79 -23.35
CA GLY A 37 30.51 19.19 -24.54
C GLY A 37 29.95 17.78 -24.35
N GLY A 38 29.88 17.28 -23.10
CA GLY A 38 29.19 16.03 -22.76
C GLY A 38 27.67 16.18 -22.64
N PRO A 39 26.97 15.16 -22.10
CA PRO A 39 25.52 15.16 -21.97
C PRO A 39 25.00 16.37 -21.20
N ARG A 40 24.00 17.06 -21.75
CA ARG A 40 23.39 18.23 -21.12
C ARG A 40 22.14 17.80 -20.37
N VAL A 41 21.96 18.34 -19.16
CA VAL A 41 20.73 18.15 -18.38
C VAL A 41 19.55 18.74 -19.14
N ASP A 42 18.48 17.98 -19.29
CA ASP A 42 17.24 18.44 -19.90
C ASP A 42 16.50 19.40 -18.94
N PHE A 43 15.96 20.48 -19.51
CA PHE A 43 15.31 21.53 -18.73
C PHE A 43 14.32 22.35 -19.58
N ASP A 44 13.03 22.04 -19.45
CA ASP A 44 11.91 22.76 -20.04
C ASP A 44 10.77 22.96 -19.03
N LEU A 45 10.62 24.20 -18.55
CA LEU A 45 9.52 24.59 -17.64
C LEU A 45 8.18 24.79 -18.36
N ASP A 46 8.22 24.96 -19.69
CA ASP A 46 7.06 25.23 -20.53
C ASP A 46 6.44 23.95 -21.09
N GLU A 47 7.11 22.80 -20.97
CA GLU A 47 6.59 21.48 -21.33
C GLU A 47 5.25 21.21 -20.63
N ARG A 48 4.37 20.50 -21.34
CA ARG A 48 3.00 20.21 -20.90
C ARG A 48 2.70 18.72 -21.08
N PRO A 49 2.02 18.09 -20.11
CA PRO A 49 1.24 18.75 -19.06
C PRO A 49 1.99 18.95 -17.72
N PHE A 50 3.23 18.46 -17.62
CA PHE A 50 4.18 18.70 -16.52
C PHE A 50 5.50 19.23 -17.10
N PRO A 51 6.24 20.08 -16.36
CA PRO A 51 7.55 20.54 -16.81
C PRO A 51 8.54 19.35 -16.88
N ASP A 52 9.39 19.34 -17.91
CA ASP A 52 10.49 18.39 -18.05
C ASP A 52 11.76 19.00 -17.46
N ILE A 53 11.89 18.86 -16.14
CA ILE A 53 13.03 19.36 -15.36
C ILE A 53 13.46 18.25 -14.41
N PRO A 54 14.69 18.31 -13.86
CA PRO A 54 15.08 17.45 -12.74
C PRO A 54 13.99 17.51 -11.68
N PHE A 55 13.48 16.35 -11.26
CA PHE A 55 12.32 16.24 -10.37
C PHE A 55 12.68 15.36 -9.17
N PRO A 56 12.30 15.71 -7.93
CA PRO A 56 11.58 16.91 -7.50
C PRO A 56 12.43 18.19 -7.61
N ASN A 57 11.79 19.35 -7.72
CA ASN A 57 12.47 20.64 -7.83
C ASN A 57 11.60 21.81 -7.38
N ASP A 58 12.14 22.65 -6.48
CA ASP A 58 11.43 23.78 -5.89
C ASP A 58 10.94 24.84 -6.90
N LEU A 59 11.44 24.85 -8.13
CA LEU A 59 10.90 25.68 -9.21
C LEU A 59 9.48 25.28 -9.61
N ALA A 60 9.08 24.03 -9.34
CA ALA A 60 7.72 23.53 -9.52
C ALA A 60 6.83 23.75 -8.28
N THR A 61 7.18 24.72 -7.42
CA THR A 61 6.41 25.08 -6.22
C THR A 61 5.89 26.52 -6.29
N ARG A 62 4.88 26.82 -5.47
CA ARG A 62 4.41 28.17 -5.18
C ARG A 62 4.53 28.46 -3.70
N ALA A 63 4.78 29.72 -3.35
CA ALA A 63 4.79 30.16 -1.96
C ALA A 63 3.38 30.14 -1.36
N ASP A 64 3.24 29.58 -0.16
CA ASP A 64 2.00 29.55 0.61
C ASP A 64 2.31 29.62 2.12
N ALA A 65 1.98 30.74 2.76
CA ALA A 65 2.22 30.96 4.18
C ALA A 65 1.34 30.10 5.12
N THR A 66 0.33 29.41 4.57
CA THR A 66 -0.49 28.46 5.33
C THR A 66 0.07 27.04 5.32
N SER A 67 1.06 26.76 4.47
CA SER A 67 1.78 25.49 4.45
C SER A 67 2.87 25.48 5.54
N PRO A 68 3.10 24.37 6.26
CA PRO A 68 4.18 24.27 7.26
C PRO A 68 5.57 24.53 6.68
N THR A 69 5.79 24.24 5.39
CA THR A 69 7.08 24.48 4.69
C THR A 69 7.15 25.85 4.02
N GLY A 70 6.06 26.63 4.06
CA GLY A 70 5.91 27.85 3.26
C GLY A 70 5.72 27.62 1.76
N LYS A 71 5.62 26.36 1.30
CA LYS A 71 5.51 25.96 -0.11
C LYS A 71 4.32 25.01 -0.35
N ARG A 72 3.78 25.04 -1.56
CA ARG A 72 2.94 23.97 -2.12
C ARG A 72 3.39 23.65 -3.53
N LEU A 73 3.18 22.40 -3.95
CA LEU A 73 3.42 22.04 -5.34
C LEU A 73 2.54 22.86 -6.28
N ASN A 74 3.05 23.13 -7.47
CA ASN A 74 2.40 23.98 -8.47
C ASN A 74 2.31 23.24 -9.81
N VAL A 75 1.40 22.28 -9.88
CA VAL A 75 1.11 21.53 -11.11
C VAL A 75 -0.13 22.07 -11.81
N SER A 76 -0.17 21.95 -13.13
CA SER A 76 -1.35 22.30 -13.91
C SER A 76 -2.54 21.43 -13.48
N THR A 77 -3.68 22.07 -13.20
CA THR A 77 -4.95 21.39 -12.93
C THR A 77 -5.73 21.04 -14.20
N LEU A 78 -5.23 21.46 -15.38
CA LEU A 78 -5.73 20.99 -16.67
C LEU A 78 -5.36 19.51 -16.80
N ALA A 79 -6.35 18.69 -17.12
CA ALA A 79 -6.21 17.23 -17.15
C ALA A 79 -7.02 16.62 -18.31
N ALA A 80 -6.64 15.41 -18.70
CA ALA A 80 -7.28 14.68 -19.77
C ALA A 80 -8.57 13.98 -19.32
N SER A 81 -8.71 13.67 -18.02
CA SER A 81 -9.88 13.05 -17.39
C SER A 81 -10.22 13.69 -16.04
N ALA A 82 -11.41 13.38 -15.50
CA ALA A 82 -11.81 13.78 -14.16
C ALA A 82 -10.94 13.10 -13.08
N ALA A 83 -10.60 11.83 -13.26
CA ALA A 83 -9.68 11.10 -12.39
C ALA A 83 -8.31 11.79 -12.30
N GLU A 84 -7.76 12.21 -13.45
CA GLU A 84 -6.49 12.91 -13.51
C GLU A 84 -6.56 14.31 -12.90
N ALA A 85 -7.65 15.04 -13.13
CA ALA A 85 -7.87 16.33 -12.47
C ALA A 85 -7.90 16.19 -10.95
N LYS A 86 -8.55 15.15 -10.42
CA LYS A 86 -8.59 14.84 -8.98
C LYS A 86 -7.18 14.65 -8.40
N VAL A 87 -6.35 13.82 -9.05
CA VAL A 87 -4.96 13.59 -8.64
C VAL A 87 -4.13 14.88 -8.69
N ARG A 88 -4.20 15.66 -9.78
CA ARG A 88 -3.48 16.93 -9.92
C ARG A 88 -3.89 17.97 -8.86
N ASN A 89 -5.17 18.02 -8.51
CA ASN A 89 -5.65 18.88 -7.43
C ASN A 89 -5.05 18.47 -6.09
N ALA A 90 -5.03 17.17 -5.77
CA ALA A 90 -4.41 16.67 -4.54
C ALA A 90 -2.89 16.90 -4.51
N ILE A 91 -2.19 16.79 -5.65
CA ILE A 91 -0.76 17.16 -5.75
C ILE A 91 -0.57 18.63 -5.36
N ASN A 92 -1.43 19.54 -5.84
CA ASN A 92 -1.37 20.96 -5.49
C ASN A 92 -1.66 21.27 -4.02
N GLU A 93 -2.20 20.31 -3.26
CA GLU A 93 -2.41 20.41 -1.81
C GLU A 93 -1.20 19.91 -1.02
N GLN A 94 -0.21 19.25 -1.64
CA GLN A 94 0.95 18.76 -0.90
C GLN A 94 1.81 19.92 -0.40
N THR A 95 2.32 19.78 0.82
CA THR A 95 3.16 20.78 1.51
C THR A 95 4.62 20.75 1.07
N GLY A 96 4.99 19.84 0.18
CA GLY A 96 6.32 19.70 -0.40
C GLY A 96 6.37 18.47 -1.30
N PHE A 97 7.58 18.04 -1.64
CA PHE A 97 7.81 16.81 -2.41
C PHE A 97 7.92 15.57 -1.51
N ALA A 98 7.90 14.41 -2.13
CA ALA A 98 8.06 13.13 -1.47
C ALA A 98 9.31 13.04 -0.58
N VAL A 99 9.21 12.28 0.52
CA VAL A 99 10.33 11.91 1.41
C VAL A 99 10.98 10.58 1.01
N PHE A 100 10.32 9.73 0.22
CA PHE A 100 10.80 8.37 -0.07
C PHE A 100 10.72 7.96 -1.56
N ALA A 101 9.99 8.72 -2.37
CA ALA A 101 9.92 8.53 -3.82
C ALA A 101 11.28 8.76 -4.53
N PRO A 102 11.49 8.14 -5.71
CA PRO A 102 12.67 8.40 -6.53
C PRO A 102 12.71 9.83 -7.08
N MET A 103 13.92 10.28 -7.37
CA MET A 103 14.25 11.53 -8.04
C MET A 103 14.78 11.21 -9.44
N HIS A 104 14.48 12.06 -10.41
CA HIS A 104 14.75 11.83 -11.82
C HIS A 104 15.50 13.01 -12.43
N VAL A 105 16.47 12.73 -13.29
CA VAL A 105 17.14 13.71 -14.14
C VAL A 105 17.49 13.11 -15.50
N SER A 106 16.96 13.70 -16.56
CA SER A 106 17.16 13.32 -17.97
C SER A 106 18.29 14.12 -18.61
N PHE A 107 18.84 13.55 -19.69
CA PHE A 107 19.95 14.12 -20.45
C PHE A 107 19.73 13.96 -21.96
N ASP A 108 20.20 14.94 -22.73
CA ASP A 108 20.12 14.92 -24.19
C ASP A 108 21.00 13.85 -24.89
N ALA A 109 21.83 13.15 -24.11
CA ALA A 109 22.73 12.09 -24.55
C ALA A 109 22.97 11.05 -23.44
N PRO A 110 23.35 9.79 -23.78
CA PRO A 110 23.51 8.72 -22.81
C PRO A 110 24.70 8.90 -21.87
N LEU A 111 24.53 8.43 -20.63
CA LEU A 111 25.57 8.40 -19.59
C LEU A 111 26.44 7.14 -19.67
N ASP A 112 27.68 7.23 -19.19
CA ASP A 112 28.52 6.05 -18.91
C ASP A 112 28.03 5.36 -17.62
N VAL A 113 27.15 4.38 -17.80
CA VAL A 113 26.54 3.63 -16.69
C VAL A 113 27.57 2.74 -15.96
N ASP A 114 28.59 2.24 -16.64
CA ASP A 114 29.63 1.43 -15.98
C ASP A 114 30.48 2.29 -15.03
N ASN A 115 30.73 3.56 -15.37
CA ASN A 115 31.35 4.53 -14.47
C ASN A 115 30.48 4.80 -13.23
N LEU A 116 29.15 4.88 -13.38
CA LEU A 116 28.23 5.00 -12.25
C LEU A 116 28.28 3.79 -11.33
N ILE A 117 28.21 2.58 -11.90
CA ILE A 117 28.29 1.31 -11.16
C ILE A 117 29.58 1.25 -10.34
N ALA A 118 30.72 1.61 -10.95
CA ALA A 118 32.01 1.55 -10.28
C ALA A 118 32.13 2.47 -9.05
N ARG A 119 31.37 3.57 -9.03
CA ARG A 119 31.40 4.58 -7.95
C ARG A 119 30.35 4.30 -6.87
N HIS A 120 29.13 3.95 -7.29
CA HIS A 120 27.95 3.89 -6.41
C HIS A 120 27.57 2.48 -5.95
N GLN A 121 28.06 1.41 -6.58
CA GLN A 121 27.68 0.03 -6.25
C GLN A 121 28.78 -0.73 -5.50
N GLN A 122 29.56 -0.01 -4.69
CA GLN A 122 30.54 -0.61 -3.80
C GLN A 122 29.84 -1.42 -2.70
N LEU A 123 30.40 -2.56 -2.30
CA LEU A 123 29.81 -3.40 -1.24
C LEU A 123 29.69 -2.67 0.10
N THR A 124 30.58 -1.73 0.38
CA THR A 124 30.46 -0.79 1.48
C THR A 124 30.38 0.61 0.86
N PRO A 125 29.26 1.34 1.02
CA PRO A 125 29.13 2.67 0.45
C PRO A 125 30.22 3.62 0.93
N ASP A 126 30.78 4.39 0.00
CA ASP A 126 31.79 5.42 0.25
C ASP A 126 31.46 6.64 -0.62
N PHE A 127 31.27 7.78 0.03
CA PHE A 127 30.85 9.02 -0.62
C PHE A 127 32.01 9.81 -1.24
N ASP A 128 33.28 9.46 -0.97
CA ASP A 128 34.44 10.30 -1.33
C ASP A 128 34.62 10.51 -2.85
N ASP A 129 34.16 9.56 -3.68
CA ASP A 129 34.30 9.56 -5.15
C ASP A 129 32.95 9.47 -5.89
N ASP A 130 31.86 9.83 -5.21
CA ASP A 130 30.52 9.76 -5.80
C ASP A 130 30.35 10.76 -6.95
N ALA A 131 29.59 10.34 -7.96
CA ALA A 131 29.21 11.20 -9.08
C ALA A 131 28.05 12.15 -8.74
N VAL A 132 27.20 11.74 -7.78
CA VAL A 132 25.96 12.42 -7.39
C VAL A 132 25.85 12.42 -5.87
N TYR A 133 25.46 13.55 -5.28
CA TYR A 133 25.23 13.68 -3.83
C TYR A 133 23.84 14.23 -3.56
N LEU A 134 23.18 13.72 -2.52
CA LEU A 134 22.00 14.34 -1.93
C LEU A 134 22.38 14.89 -0.56
N VAL A 135 22.31 16.21 -0.39
CA VAL A 135 22.80 16.91 0.82
C VAL A 135 21.65 17.63 1.50
N ASN A 136 21.51 17.44 2.81
CA ASN A 136 20.63 18.26 3.63
C ASN A 136 21.22 19.67 3.78
N VAL A 137 20.56 20.67 3.20
CA VAL A 137 21.00 22.07 3.20
C VAL A 137 20.11 22.97 4.04
N ASP A 138 19.21 22.40 4.82
CA ASP A 138 18.29 23.13 5.68
C ASP A 138 18.91 23.38 7.07
N PRO A 139 19.26 24.63 7.43
CA PRO A 139 19.91 24.92 8.69
C PRO A 139 19.02 24.69 9.93
N ASP A 140 17.70 24.57 9.74
CA ASP A 140 16.75 24.29 10.82
C ASP A 140 16.52 22.79 11.02
N SER A 141 17.04 21.94 10.11
CA SER A 141 16.94 20.48 10.17
C SER A 141 17.99 19.88 11.12
N PRO A 142 17.64 18.85 11.92
CA PRO A 142 18.61 18.18 12.81
C PRO A 142 19.78 17.53 12.06
N GLY A 143 19.58 17.12 10.80
CA GLY A 143 20.59 16.51 9.93
C GLY A 143 21.31 17.50 9.00
N TYR A 144 21.33 18.80 9.31
CA TYR A 144 21.98 19.80 8.45
C TYR A 144 23.45 19.42 8.12
N GLY A 145 23.75 19.32 6.83
CA GLY A 145 25.07 18.91 6.32
C GLY A 145 25.26 17.41 6.14
N ASP A 146 24.24 16.59 6.42
CA ASP A 146 24.28 15.17 6.13
C ASP A 146 24.11 14.85 4.65
N VAL A 147 24.81 13.78 4.24
CA VAL A 147 24.75 13.22 2.89
C VAL A 147 23.95 11.94 2.95
N VAL A 148 22.93 11.86 2.12
CA VAL A 148 21.99 10.74 2.09
C VAL A 148 22.50 9.66 1.15
N LEU A 149 22.44 8.41 1.59
CA LEU A 149 22.72 7.25 0.73
C LEU A 149 21.61 7.09 -0.32
N LEU A 150 22.01 7.09 -1.59
CA LEU A 150 21.14 6.85 -2.72
C LEU A 150 21.30 5.40 -3.20
N ASP A 151 20.19 4.72 -3.45
CA ASP A 151 20.19 3.50 -4.24
C ASP A 151 20.31 3.88 -5.72
N MET A 152 21.46 3.53 -6.30
CA MET A 152 21.74 3.60 -7.73
C MET A 152 22.07 2.20 -8.26
N GLY A 153 21.18 1.25 -8.02
CA GLY A 153 21.31 -0.16 -8.38
C GLY A 153 22.07 -1.00 -7.34
N LEU A 154 22.05 -0.56 -6.08
CA LEU A 154 22.61 -1.33 -4.97
C LEU A 154 21.77 -2.58 -4.70
N GLY A 155 20.44 -2.49 -4.90
CA GLY A 155 19.50 -3.60 -4.82
C GLY A 155 18.51 -3.54 -3.64
N ASN A 156 18.31 -2.36 -3.03
CA ASN A 156 17.33 -2.18 -1.95
C ASN A 156 15.89 -2.20 -2.45
N PHE A 157 15.68 -1.92 -3.74
CA PHE A 157 14.36 -1.80 -4.37
C PHE A 157 14.27 -2.73 -5.59
N PRO A 158 14.41 -4.06 -5.41
CA PRO A 158 14.29 -5.00 -6.51
C PRO A 158 12.93 -4.86 -7.19
N ILE A 159 12.90 -5.04 -8.50
CA ILE A 159 11.70 -4.91 -9.34
C ILE A 159 11.26 -6.24 -9.96
N THR A 160 12.05 -7.29 -9.78
CA THR A 160 11.84 -8.60 -10.41
C THR A 160 10.61 -9.31 -9.85
N LEU A 161 9.80 -9.85 -10.74
CA LEU A 161 8.55 -10.55 -10.45
C LEU A 161 8.77 -12.06 -10.26
N GLU A 162 8.08 -12.64 -9.26
CA GLU A 162 7.97 -14.08 -9.12
C GLU A 162 7.20 -14.70 -10.30
N ARG A 163 6.13 -14.01 -10.75
CA ARG A 163 5.23 -14.45 -11.82
C ARG A 163 5.07 -13.35 -12.88
N ALA A 164 5.73 -13.53 -14.02
CA ALA A 164 5.67 -12.60 -15.16
C ALA A 164 4.25 -12.48 -15.76
N ASN A 165 3.59 -13.61 -15.97
CA ASN A 165 2.31 -13.69 -16.68
C ASN A 165 1.07 -13.41 -15.80
N ASN A 166 1.23 -12.59 -14.77
CA ASN A 166 0.16 -12.30 -13.81
C ASN A 166 -0.81 -11.20 -14.31
N TYR A 167 -0.46 -10.43 -15.34
CA TYR A 167 -1.14 -9.20 -15.73
C TYR A 167 -2.11 -9.34 -16.90
N PHE A 168 -3.30 -9.87 -16.61
CA PHE A 168 -4.49 -9.90 -17.48
C PHE A 168 -4.33 -10.58 -18.84
N LEU A 169 -5.47 -10.84 -19.49
CA LEU A 169 -5.50 -11.59 -20.74
C LEU A 169 -4.84 -10.79 -21.88
N LEU A 170 -4.09 -11.47 -22.75
CA LEU A 170 -3.42 -10.89 -23.94
C LEU A 170 -2.41 -9.78 -23.62
N ASP A 171 -1.60 -9.96 -22.58
CA ASP A 171 -0.49 -9.07 -22.27
C ASP A 171 0.67 -9.22 -23.28
N PRO A 172 1.05 -8.17 -24.04
CA PRO A 172 2.12 -8.26 -25.03
C PRO A 172 3.49 -8.55 -24.39
N ARG A 173 3.62 -8.26 -23.10
CA ARG A 173 4.86 -8.41 -22.34
C ARG A 173 4.76 -9.55 -21.31
N ALA A 174 3.84 -10.51 -21.47
CA ALA A 174 3.52 -11.55 -20.47
C ALA A 174 4.73 -12.37 -19.95
N ASP A 175 5.84 -12.39 -20.68
CA ASP A 175 7.07 -13.09 -20.33
C ASP A 175 8.10 -12.19 -19.61
N ASP A 176 7.91 -10.87 -19.63
CA ASP A 176 8.77 -9.89 -18.97
C ASP A 176 8.63 -9.97 -17.44
N ARG A 177 9.75 -9.81 -16.75
CA ARG A 177 9.85 -10.03 -15.31
C ARG A 177 9.81 -8.76 -14.48
N ASN A 178 9.36 -7.65 -15.02
CA ASN A 178 9.09 -6.44 -14.25
C ASN A 178 7.96 -5.60 -14.89
N LEU A 179 7.41 -4.66 -14.12
CA LEU A 179 6.34 -3.76 -14.57
C LEU A 179 6.83 -2.40 -15.10
N LEU A 180 8.07 -2.03 -14.80
CA LEU A 180 8.56 -0.66 -14.88
C LEU A 180 9.40 -0.37 -16.11
N PHE A 181 10.26 -1.28 -16.57
CA PHE A 181 11.24 -1.07 -17.63
C PHE A 181 11.17 -2.18 -18.67
N GLU A 182 11.41 -1.79 -19.92
CA GLU A 182 11.39 -2.69 -21.07
C GLU A 182 12.47 -3.79 -20.97
N GLU A 183 12.11 -5.04 -21.23
CA GLU A 183 13.05 -6.19 -21.27
C GLU A 183 13.12 -6.83 -22.66
N SER A 184 12.17 -6.52 -23.53
CA SER A 184 12.07 -7.00 -24.89
C SER A 184 12.87 -6.11 -25.85
N ALA A 185 13.37 -6.72 -26.92
CA ALA A 185 14.12 -6.03 -27.96
C ALA A 185 13.31 -6.02 -29.25
N GLU A 186 13.18 -4.85 -29.85
CA GLU A 186 12.52 -4.67 -31.13
C GLU A 186 13.52 -4.28 -32.21
N GLN A 187 13.18 -4.61 -33.45
CA GLN A 187 14.04 -4.33 -34.61
C GLN A 187 13.18 -3.86 -35.77
N ALA A 188 13.55 -2.73 -36.37
CA ALA A 188 12.88 -2.25 -37.59
C ALA A 188 13.22 -3.18 -38.78
N THR A 189 12.35 -4.15 -39.07
CA THR A 189 12.53 -5.13 -40.15
C THR A 189 11.85 -4.74 -41.46
N GLY A 190 11.11 -3.63 -41.47
CA GLY A 190 10.39 -3.13 -42.64
C GLY A 190 11.28 -2.80 -43.85
N PRO A 191 10.69 -2.67 -45.06
CA PRO A 191 11.44 -2.34 -46.27
C PRO A 191 12.24 -1.04 -46.13
N GLY A 192 13.57 -1.13 -46.19
CA GLY A 192 14.44 0.04 -46.01
C GLY A 192 14.76 0.40 -44.56
N GLY A 193 14.42 -0.47 -43.60
CA GLY A 193 14.60 -0.24 -42.16
C GLY A 193 13.49 0.59 -41.53
N GLU A 194 12.30 0.59 -42.15
CA GLU A 194 11.11 1.21 -41.58
C GLU A 194 10.64 0.42 -40.35
N PHE A 195 10.26 1.11 -39.28
CA PHE A 195 9.65 0.54 -38.10
C PHE A 195 8.15 0.39 -38.35
N THR A 196 7.64 -0.84 -38.31
CA THR A 196 6.26 -1.18 -38.67
C THR A 196 5.53 -1.81 -37.49
N TRP A 197 4.21 -1.96 -37.57
CA TRP A 197 3.42 -2.63 -36.54
C TRP A 197 3.84 -4.09 -36.26
N VAL A 198 4.54 -4.75 -37.21
CA VAL A 198 5.09 -6.10 -36.97
C VAL A 198 6.30 -6.03 -36.05
N ASP A 199 7.02 -4.91 -36.09
CA ASP A 199 8.23 -4.66 -35.31
C ASP A 199 7.92 -4.10 -33.92
N ASP A 200 6.91 -3.23 -33.83
CA ASP A 200 6.34 -2.64 -32.61
C ASP A 200 5.37 -3.64 -31.97
N THR A 201 5.81 -4.34 -30.94
CA THR A 201 5.11 -5.51 -30.37
C THR A 201 4.15 -5.18 -29.24
N ASP A 202 4.25 -3.99 -28.63
CA ASP A 202 3.30 -3.46 -27.64
C ASP A 202 2.51 -2.22 -28.11
N ASP A 203 2.72 -1.84 -29.38
CA ASP A 203 2.03 -0.80 -30.13
C ASP A 203 2.30 0.64 -29.63
N ASP A 204 3.38 0.88 -28.89
CA ASP A 204 3.71 2.15 -28.23
C ASP A 204 4.37 3.19 -29.17
N GLY A 205 4.80 2.74 -30.35
CA GLY A 205 5.42 3.56 -31.37
C GLY A 205 6.90 3.86 -31.15
N ASN A 206 7.50 3.35 -30.08
CA ASN A 206 8.92 3.44 -29.78
C ASN A 206 9.63 2.19 -30.27
N LEU A 207 10.88 2.34 -30.73
CA LEU A 207 11.72 1.19 -31.06
C LEU A 207 12.41 0.72 -29.78
N ASP A 208 11.86 -0.33 -29.18
CA ASP A 208 12.28 -0.80 -27.87
C ASP A 208 13.67 -1.45 -27.85
N ARG A 209 14.38 -1.15 -26.77
CA ARG A 209 15.63 -1.83 -26.39
C ARG A 209 15.53 -2.25 -24.93
N PRO A 210 16.00 -3.46 -24.59
CA PRO A 210 16.01 -3.90 -23.20
C PRO A 210 16.77 -2.92 -22.32
N ASN A 211 16.20 -2.55 -21.17
CA ASN A 211 16.82 -1.69 -20.18
C ASN A 211 17.84 -2.48 -19.34
N THR A 212 18.77 -3.12 -20.02
CA THR A 212 19.75 -4.02 -19.44
C THR A 212 21.18 -3.49 -19.60
N ARG A 213 22.07 -4.01 -18.77
CA ARG A 213 23.51 -3.70 -18.84
C ARG A 213 24.12 -4.14 -20.15
N ASP A 214 24.01 -5.42 -20.46
CA ASP A 214 24.33 -5.99 -21.76
C ASP A 214 23.04 -6.10 -22.59
N PRO A 215 23.00 -5.52 -23.81
CA PRO A 215 21.79 -5.52 -24.65
C PRO A 215 21.21 -6.92 -24.94
N ASP A 216 22.05 -7.94 -24.99
CA ASP A 216 21.66 -9.35 -25.22
C ASP A 216 21.65 -10.19 -23.92
N GLY A 217 21.83 -9.56 -22.76
CA GLY A 217 21.92 -10.27 -21.49
C GLY A 217 20.56 -10.73 -20.96
N ASP A 218 20.55 -11.87 -20.28
CA ASP A 218 19.34 -12.45 -19.70
C ASP A 218 18.83 -11.59 -18.52
N PRO A 219 17.62 -11.01 -18.60
CA PRO A 219 17.08 -10.12 -17.55
C PRO A 219 16.90 -10.81 -16.20
N THR A 220 16.92 -12.14 -16.13
CA THR A 220 16.90 -12.90 -14.86
C THR A 220 18.23 -12.85 -14.11
N VAL A 221 19.33 -12.46 -14.77
CA VAL A 221 20.65 -12.35 -14.13
C VAL A 221 20.62 -11.17 -13.15
N PHE A 222 21.14 -11.39 -11.94
CA PHE A 222 21.18 -10.38 -10.89
C PHE A 222 21.92 -9.11 -11.37
N ARG A 223 21.31 -7.94 -11.15
CA ARG A 223 21.77 -6.61 -11.62
C ARG A 223 21.87 -6.45 -13.15
N GLN A 224 21.23 -7.33 -13.93
CA GLN A 224 21.21 -7.19 -15.38
C GLN A 224 20.25 -6.10 -15.85
N VAL A 225 19.05 -6.03 -15.28
CA VAL A 225 18.07 -4.96 -15.54
C VAL A 225 18.46 -3.73 -14.72
N PHE A 226 18.51 -2.57 -15.35
CA PHE A 226 18.72 -1.30 -14.65
C PHE A 226 17.42 -0.82 -14.00
N ASP A 227 17.51 -0.51 -12.73
CA ASP A 227 16.46 0.12 -11.92
C ASP A 227 16.80 1.59 -11.55
N PHE A 228 18.03 2.03 -11.85
CA PHE A 228 18.55 3.36 -11.56
C PHE A 228 18.90 4.20 -12.80
N TYR A 229 18.79 3.62 -14.00
CA TYR A 229 19.00 4.33 -15.26
C TYR A 229 18.06 3.78 -16.33
N GLU A 230 17.44 4.68 -17.08
CA GLU A 230 16.52 4.35 -18.17
C GLU A 230 17.15 4.71 -19.51
N ARG A 231 17.45 3.70 -20.32
CA ARG A 231 18.10 3.89 -21.63
C ARG A 231 17.20 4.57 -22.66
N GLU A 232 15.88 4.38 -22.58
CA GLU A 232 14.92 4.91 -23.54
C GLU A 232 14.92 6.46 -23.53
N THR A 233 14.96 7.06 -22.34
CA THR A 233 14.88 8.51 -22.13
C THR A 233 16.18 9.13 -21.60
N ASN A 234 17.26 8.35 -21.50
CA ASN A 234 18.52 8.73 -20.84
C ASN A 234 18.31 9.32 -19.43
N THR A 235 17.40 8.74 -18.66
CA THR A 235 17.02 9.26 -17.35
C THR A 235 17.77 8.54 -16.25
N LEU A 236 18.47 9.31 -15.41
CA LEU A 236 19.04 8.83 -14.16
C LEU A 236 17.95 8.85 -13.07
N ILE A 237 17.81 7.74 -12.36
CA ILE A 237 16.84 7.54 -11.28
C ILE A 237 17.61 7.35 -9.98
N LEU A 238 17.35 8.23 -9.02
CA LEU A 238 18.05 8.33 -7.74
C LEU A 238 17.06 8.10 -6.62
N ARG A 239 17.24 7.08 -5.78
CA ARG A 239 16.27 6.82 -4.71
C ARG A 239 16.92 6.86 -3.33
N PRO A 240 16.38 7.62 -2.36
CA PRO A 240 16.93 7.58 -1.01
C PRO A 240 16.68 6.19 -0.39
N VAL A 241 17.72 5.57 0.20
CA VAL A 241 17.62 4.23 0.80
C VAL A 241 16.68 4.22 2.01
N ASN A 242 16.62 5.34 2.74
CA ASN A 242 15.74 5.61 3.87
C ASN A 242 14.90 6.87 3.62
N PRO A 243 13.71 7.01 4.22
CA PRO A 243 12.93 8.24 4.13
C PRO A 243 13.73 9.47 4.56
N LEU A 244 13.60 10.55 3.80
CA LEU A 244 14.18 11.85 4.09
C LEU A 244 13.46 12.53 5.26
N GLU A 245 14.16 13.42 5.96
CA GLU A 245 13.54 14.27 6.99
C GLU A 245 12.35 15.07 6.41
N PRO A 246 11.17 15.04 7.05
CA PRO A 246 10.02 15.84 6.65
C PRO A 246 10.28 17.36 6.72
N GLY A 247 9.63 18.12 5.84
CA GLY A 247 9.69 19.59 5.83
C GLY A 247 11.07 20.20 5.61
N THR A 248 12.03 19.44 5.09
CA THR A 248 13.45 19.79 5.01
C THR A 248 13.85 20.10 3.57
N THR A 249 14.69 21.12 3.37
CA THR A 249 15.28 21.42 2.06
C THR A 249 16.56 20.61 1.80
N TYR A 250 16.57 19.89 0.67
CA TYR A 250 17.72 19.14 0.18
C TYR A 250 18.27 19.73 -1.12
N ALA A 251 19.55 19.49 -1.36
CA ALA A 251 20.23 19.80 -2.61
C ALA A 251 20.72 18.52 -3.30
N VAL A 252 20.38 18.36 -4.57
CA VAL A 252 20.99 17.33 -5.43
C VAL A 252 22.17 17.96 -6.16
N VAL A 253 23.31 17.29 -6.12
CA VAL A 253 24.60 17.78 -6.62
C VAL A 253 25.15 16.80 -7.65
N LEU A 254 25.28 17.25 -8.90
CA LEU A 254 25.90 16.51 -9.99
C LEU A 254 27.32 17.04 -10.23
N THR A 255 28.29 16.13 -10.26
CA THR A 255 29.73 16.49 -10.31
C THR A 255 30.37 16.19 -11.67
N ASP A 256 31.62 16.60 -11.84
CA ASP A 256 32.43 16.31 -13.03
C ASP A 256 32.78 14.82 -13.21
N ALA A 257 32.45 13.98 -12.22
CA ALA A 257 32.56 12.52 -12.31
C ALA A 257 31.35 11.86 -12.98
N LEU A 258 30.24 12.59 -13.16
CA LEU A 258 29.13 12.16 -13.98
C LEU A 258 29.44 12.48 -15.44
N VAL A 259 29.66 11.44 -16.25
CA VAL A 259 30.18 11.54 -17.61
C VAL A 259 29.29 10.80 -18.62
N GLY A 260 29.33 11.25 -19.87
CA GLY A 260 28.72 10.55 -21.01
C GLY A 260 29.55 9.36 -21.50
N GLU A 261 28.99 8.57 -22.41
CA GLU A 261 29.73 7.49 -23.10
C GLU A 261 30.94 8.01 -23.91
N ASP A 262 31.01 9.32 -24.18
CA ASP A 262 32.13 10.00 -24.83
C ASP A 262 33.27 10.40 -23.85
N GLY A 263 33.08 10.13 -22.55
CA GLY A 263 34.01 10.43 -21.47
C GLY A 263 34.08 11.92 -21.10
N GLN A 264 33.20 12.78 -21.63
CA GLN A 264 33.07 14.17 -21.19
C GLN A 264 32.09 14.25 -20.02
N ALA A 265 32.34 15.21 -19.11
CA ALA A 265 31.43 15.46 -17.98
C ALA A 265 30.08 16.01 -18.46
N ILE A 266 29.05 15.89 -17.62
CA ILE A 266 27.78 16.54 -17.94
C ILE A 266 27.90 18.07 -17.99
N ASP A 267 26.98 18.71 -18.70
CA ASP A 267 26.89 20.17 -18.84
C ASP A 267 25.57 20.72 -18.27
N SER A 268 25.67 21.87 -17.60
CA SER A 268 24.50 22.62 -17.10
C SER A 268 23.66 23.17 -18.26
N PRO A 269 22.32 23.26 -18.11
CA PRO A 269 21.48 23.92 -19.09
C PRO A 269 21.58 25.46 -19.04
N PHE A 270 22.29 26.02 -18.07
CA PHE A 270 22.46 27.47 -17.87
C PHE A 270 23.93 27.91 -17.96
N GLU A 271 24.16 29.23 -18.00
CA GLU A 271 25.50 29.82 -17.85
C GLU A 271 26.07 29.65 -16.43
N SER A 272 25.23 29.30 -15.46
CA SER A 272 25.58 28.94 -14.08
C SER A 272 25.35 27.44 -13.83
N VAL A 273 25.95 26.89 -12.76
CA VAL A 273 25.75 25.48 -12.34
C VAL A 273 24.37 25.21 -11.72
N ASN A 274 23.49 26.21 -11.63
CA ASN A 274 22.14 26.07 -11.10
C ASN A 274 21.21 27.14 -11.69
N HIS A 275 19.90 26.95 -11.59
CA HIS A 275 18.94 28.01 -11.88
C HIS A 275 19.05 29.13 -10.84
N LEU A 276 19.08 30.40 -11.28
CA LEU A 276 19.43 31.53 -10.42
C LEU A 276 18.49 31.70 -9.21
N ASP A 277 17.20 31.37 -9.36
CA ASP A 277 16.21 31.46 -8.27
C ASP A 277 16.47 30.49 -7.11
N GLN A 278 17.29 29.44 -7.31
CA GLN A 278 17.63 28.47 -6.27
C GLN A 278 18.97 28.75 -5.57
N SER A 279 19.71 29.78 -6.02
CA SER A 279 21.08 30.04 -5.53
C SER A 279 21.14 30.25 -4.02
N GLN A 280 20.13 30.89 -3.43
CA GLN A 280 20.08 31.12 -1.98
C GLN A 280 19.94 29.80 -1.20
N ALA A 281 19.08 28.89 -1.66
CA ALA A 281 18.87 27.60 -1.00
C ALA A 281 20.10 26.69 -1.10
N LEU A 282 20.88 26.85 -2.17
CA LEU A 282 22.08 26.04 -2.44
C LEU A 282 23.37 26.62 -1.85
N GLU A 283 23.37 27.87 -1.38
CA GLU A 283 24.56 28.54 -0.81
C GLU A 283 25.27 27.74 0.31
N PRO A 284 24.58 27.01 1.21
CA PRO A 284 25.21 26.12 2.18
C PRO A 284 26.27 25.17 1.61
N LEU A 285 26.13 24.73 0.35
CA LEU A 285 27.06 23.78 -0.29
C LEU A 285 28.51 24.30 -0.36
N ARG A 286 28.72 25.62 -0.41
CA ARG A 286 30.07 26.22 -0.42
C ARG A 286 30.89 25.91 0.83
N GLU A 287 30.21 25.69 1.95
CA GLU A 287 30.84 25.31 3.21
C GLU A 287 30.78 23.79 3.40
N LEU A 288 29.61 23.19 3.19
CA LEU A 288 29.35 21.78 3.52
C LEU A 288 30.20 20.81 2.70
N LEU A 289 30.24 20.95 1.36
CA LEU A 289 30.94 20.00 0.50
C LEU A 289 32.47 20.00 0.72
N PRO A 290 33.18 21.16 0.73
CA PRO A 290 34.62 21.17 0.98
C PRO A 290 34.99 20.81 2.42
N GLN A 291 34.07 21.00 3.38
CA GLN A 291 34.29 20.57 4.76
C GLN A 291 34.22 19.06 4.90
N ARG A 292 33.25 18.42 4.25
CA ARG A 292 33.01 16.98 4.35
C ARG A 292 33.95 16.17 3.45
N PHE A 293 34.18 16.65 2.23
CA PHE A 293 35.02 15.98 1.23
C PHE A 293 36.11 16.94 0.69
N PRO A 294 37.10 17.33 1.52
CA PRO A 294 38.11 18.32 1.16
C PRO A 294 39.05 17.89 0.03
N GLU A 295 39.15 16.58 -0.22
CA GLU A 295 39.94 16.04 -1.34
C GLU A 295 39.17 16.11 -2.67
N ARG A 296 37.83 16.14 -2.61
CA ARG A 296 36.93 16.15 -3.77
C ARG A 296 36.51 17.55 -4.18
N PHE A 297 36.11 18.40 -3.23
CA PHE A 297 35.57 19.72 -3.50
C PHE A 297 36.48 20.84 -2.98
N ASP A 298 36.77 21.81 -3.85
CA ASP A 298 37.38 23.07 -3.45
C ASP A 298 36.33 24.12 -3.02
N ARG A 299 36.80 25.24 -2.45
CA ARG A 299 35.92 26.32 -1.99
C ARG A 299 35.18 27.05 -3.10
N ASP A 300 35.66 26.95 -4.33
CA ASP A 300 35.03 27.55 -5.50
C ASP A 300 34.01 26.58 -6.13
N LEU A 301 33.88 25.36 -5.58
CA LEU A 301 33.06 24.27 -6.08
C LEU A 301 33.34 23.95 -7.56
N SER A 302 34.61 23.99 -8.00
CA SER A 302 34.95 23.84 -9.43
C SER A 302 34.61 22.45 -10.01
N GLN A 303 34.38 21.45 -9.15
CA GLN A 303 33.94 20.10 -9.51
C GLN A 303 32.42 19.98 -9.69
N LEU A 304 31.64 20.98 -9.28
CA LEU A 304 30.19 21.00 -9.42
C LEU A 304 29.81 21.30 -10.88
N ARG A 305 28.92 20.51 -11.47
CA ARG A 305 28.45 20.68 -12.85
C ARG A 305 27.02 21.17 -12.90
N PHE A 306 26.16 20.62 -12.05
CA PHE A 306 24.79 21.06 -11.92
C PHE A 306 24.25 20.79 -10.50
N ALA A 307 23.42 21.67 -9.95
CA ALA A 307 22.70 21.44 -8.70
C ALA A 307 21.32 22.09 -8.71
N TRP A 308 20.39 21.47 -7.99
CA TRP A 308 19.06 22.01 -7.72
C TRP A 308 18.61 21.66 -6.30
N SER A 309 17.59 22.37 -5.81
CA SER A 309 17.01 22.14 -4.48
C SER A 309 15.56 21.66 -4.56
N PHE A 310 15.13 20.91 -3.57
CA PHE A 310 13.72 20.58 -3.34
C PHE A 310 13.43 20.53 -1.83
N THR A 311 12.20 20.84 -1.45
CA THR A 311 11.74 20.78 -0.06
C THR A 311 10.75 19.62 0.13
N THR A 312 11.00 18.74 1.09
CA THR A 312 10.11 17.61 1.40
C THR A 312 8.82 18.06 2.07
N GLN A 313 7.75 17.28 1.90
CA GLN A 313 6.46 17.47 2.55
C GLN A 313 6.51 17.10 4.04
N VAL A 314 5.41 17.31 4.77
CA VAL A 314 5.24 16.86 6.16
C VAL A 314 4.15 15.78 6.23
N PRO A 315 4.46 14.50 5.95
CA PRO A 315 3.44 13.48 5.71
C PRO A 315 2.54 13.18 6.91
N THR A 316 3.05 13.36 8.14
CA THR A 316 2.39 13.01 9.40
C THR A 316 1.40 14.07 9.90
N GLU A 317 1.45 15.30 9.38
CA GLU A 317 0.85 16.49 9.99
C GLU A 317 -0.65 16.36 10.30
N VAL A 318 -1.40 15.71 9.41
CA VAL A 318 -2.85 15.56 9.54
C VAL A 318 -3.20 14.56 10.64
N LEU A 319 -2.48 13.45 10.75
CA LEU A 319 -2.72 12.50 11.83
C LEU A 319 -2.30 13.10 13.18
N GLU A 320 -1.19 13.85 13.22
CA GLU A 320 -0.80 14.62 14.42
C GLU A 320 -1.88 15.64 14.82
N GLY A 321 -2.45 16.36 13.84
CA GLY A 321 -3.50 17.34 14.04
C GLY A 321 -4.83 16.73 14.51
N VAL A 322 -5.24 15.60 13.92
CA VAL A 322 -6.44 14.86 14.34
C VAL A 322 -6.24 14.29 15.75
N ARG A 323 -5.09 13.67 16.02
CA ARG A 323 -4.76 13.17 17.36
C ARG A 323 -4.81 14.29 18.39
N ALA A 324 -4.13 15.42 18.15
CA ALA A 324 -4.19 16.57 19.04
C ALA A 324 -5.64 17.03 19.27
N GLY A 325 -6.45 17.07 18.21
CA GLY A 325 -7.87 17.41 18.28
C GLY A 325 -8.70 16.47 19.16
N LEU A 326 -8.48 15.16 19.05
CA LEU A 326 -9.10 14.16 19.93
C LEU A 326 -8.77 14.42 21.41
N TYR A 327 -7.55 14.86 21.72
CA TYR A 327 -7.15 15.23 23.09
C TYR A 327 -7.50 16.68 23.48
N GLY A 328 -8.22 17.43 22.64
CA GLY A 328 -8.68 18.79 22.97
C GLY A 328 -7.65 19.89 22.70
N HIS A 329 -6.69 19.63 21.83
CA HIS A 329 -5.59 20.52 21.49
C HIS A 329 -5.55 20.86 19.99
N GLY A 330 -4.78 21.90 19.65
CA GLY A 330 -4.55 22.30 18.26
C GLY A 330 -5.80 22.85 17.54
N PRO A 331 -5.72 23.01 16.21
CA PRO A 331 -6.81 23.59 15.40
C PRO A 331 -8.11 22.78 15.43
N LEU A 332 -8.02 21.47 15.69
CA LEU A 332 -9.14 20.54 15.72
C LEU A 332 -9.60 20.19 17.14
N ALA A 333 -9.26 20.99 18.16
CA ALA A 333 -9.59 20.72 19.57
C ALA A 333 -11.08 20.41 19.84
N TRP A 334 -11.98 20.91 18.99
CA TRP A 334 -13.42 20.64 19.04
C TRP A 334 -13.78 19.17 18.79
N LEU A 335 -12.88 18.35 18.21
CA LEU A 335 -13.09 16.92 18.05
C LEU A 335 -13.29 16.22 19.39
N SER A 336 -12.55 16.62 20.42
CA SER A 336 -12.63 16.02 21.77
C SER A 336 -14.04 16.09 22.38
N GLU A 337 -14.76 17.20 22.17
CA GLU A 337 -16.12 17.41 22.66
C GLU A 337 -17.16 16.68 21.80
N ARG A 338 -16.92 16.59 20.48
CA ARG A 338 -17.85 15.95 19.53
C ARG A 338 -17.76 14.42 19.55
N PHE A 339 -16.58 13.90 19.86
CA PHE A 339 -16.26 12.48 19.93
C PHE A 339 -15.64 12.20 21.31
N PRO A 340 -16.46 12.14 22.38
CA PRO A 340 -15.95 11.85 23.72
C PRO A 340 -15.33 10.44 23.80
N ALA A 341 -14.45 10.24 24.78
CA ALA A 341 -13.76 8.97 25.00
C ALA A 341 -14.65 7.97 25.76
N GLU A 342 -15.77 7.60 25.14
CA GLU A 342 -16.81 6.76 25.74
C GLU A 342 -17.25 5.65 24.77
N PHE A 343 -17.64 4.50 25.31
CA PHE A 343 -18.34 3.48 24.53
C PHE A 343 -19.77 3.91 24.24
N LEU A 344 -20.25 3.56 23.05
CA LEU A 344 -21.66 3.66 22.71
C LEU A 344 -22.45 2.52 23.38
N ALA A 345 -21.89 1.31 23.38
CA ALA A 345 -22.45 0.14 24.06
C ALA A 345 -21.38 -0.94 24.28
N VAL A 346 -21.46 -1.63 25.41
CA VAL A 346 -20.89 -2.98 25.57
C VAL A 346 -21.97 -3.97 25.14
N HIS A 347 -21.60 -4.99 24.35
CA HIS A 347 -22.56 -5.91 23.76
C HIS A 347 -23.00 -6.99 24.74
N ASN A 348 -24.32 -7.20 24.85
CA ASN A 348 -24.87 -8.42 25.44
C ASN A 348 -24.99 -9.52 24.38
N VAL A 349 -24.09 -10.50 24.43
CA VAL A 349 -24.13 -11.67 23.52
C VAL A 349 -25.09 -12.76 24.00
N LYS A 350 -25.59 -12.68 25.24
CA LYS A 350 -26.43 -13.69 25.89
C LYS A 350 -27.92 -13.31 25.83
N ALA A 351 -28.77 -14.20 26.32
CA ALA A 351 -30.19 -13.90 26.54
C ALA A 351 -30.38 -12.64 27.45
N PRO A 352 -31.45 -11.84 27.27
CA PRO A 352 -31.64 -10.58 28.01
C PRO A 352 -31.61 -10.68 29.55
N ASP A 353 -32.02 -11.82 30.10
CA ASP A 353 -32.06 -12.07 31.56
C ASP A 353 -30.88 -12.95 32.04
N ALA A 354 -29.90 -13.22 31.18
CA ALA A 354 -28.73 -14.00 31.54
C ALA A 354 -27.80 -13.22 32.50
N ALA A 355 -27.17 -13.93 33.41
CA ALA A 355 -26.16 -13.34 34.28
C ALA A 355 -24.92 -12.94 33.48
N GLU A 356 -24.21 -11.92 33.97
CA GLU A 356 -22.96 -11.43 33.41
C GLU A 356 -23.08 -11.00 31.93
N PRO A 357 -23.97 -10.04 31.59
CA PRO A 357 -24.27 -9.70 30.19
C PRO A 357 -23.10 -9.09 29.41
N MET A 358 -22.08 -8.52 30.08
CA MET A 358 -20.96 -7.86 29.39
C MET A 358 -19.88 -8.80 28.85
N THR A 359 -19.89 -10.08 29.26
CA THR A 359 -18.78 -11.01 29.00
C THR A 359 -19.27 -12.38 28.53
N PHE A 360 -18.41 -13.10 27.80
CA PHE A 360 -18.65 -14.50 27.46
C PHE A 360 -17.35 -15.30 27.40
N LYS A 361 -17.46 -16.63 27.56
CA LYS A 361 -16.31 -17.54 27.53
C LYS A 361 -15.91 -17.86 26.10
N LEU A 362 -14.60 -17.96 25.88
CA LEU A 362 -14.05 -18.28 24.56
C LEU A 362 -14.37 -19.71 24.13
N ASP A 363 -14.50 -20.66 25.07
CA ASP A 363 -14.88 -22.07 24.81
C ASP A 363 -16.13 -22.19 23.93
N ALA A 364 -17.10 -21.29 24.12
CA ALA A 364 -18.30 -21.23 23.33
C ALA A 364 -18.00 -20.89 21.86
N LEU A 365 -17.04 -20.00 21.57
CA LEU A 365 -16.56 -19.73 20.21
C LEU A 365 -15.72 -20.89 19.65
N LEU A 366 -14.95 -21.60 20.49
CA LEU A 366 -14.14 -22.74 20.05
C LEU A 366 -14.98 -23.90 19.52
N SER A 367 -16.19 -24.08 20.04
CA SER A 367 -17.16 -25.06 19.51
C SER A 367 -17.45 -24.86 18.00
N PHE A 368 -17.32 -23.62 17.50
CA PHE A 368 -17.47 -23.27 16.08
C PHE A 368 -16.18 -23.47 15.28
N ILE A 369 -15.04 -23.12 15.87
CA ILE A 369 -13.74 -23.06 15.20
C ILE A 369 -13.09 -24.44 15.10
N VAL A 370 -13.17 -25.24 16.16
CA VAL A 370 -12.48 -26.53 16.30
C VAL A 370 -12.82 -27.54 15.18
N PRO A 371 -14.08 -27.72 14.75
CA PRO A 371 -14.40 -28.62 13.65
C PRO A 371 -13.71 -28.22 12.32
N LEU A 372 -13.68 -26.94 11.99
CA LEU A 372 -12.97 -26.42 10.80
C LEU A 372 -11.46 -26.52 10.97
N ALA A 373 -10.94 -26.15 12.15
CA ALA A 373 -9.52 -26.19 12.45
C ALA A 373 -8.95 -27.60 12.40
N ASN A 374 -9.67 -28.63 12.86
CA ASN A 374 -9.20 -30.01 12.84
C ASN A 374 -9.13 -30.60 11.42
N GLU A 375 -10.00 -30.15 10.51
CA GLU A 375 -9.92 -30.52 9.09
C GLU A 375 -8.65 -29.95 8.42
N GLN A 376 -8.22 -28.76 8.85
CA GLN A 376 -7.13 -28.02 8.22
C GLN A 376 -5.76 -28.22 8.90
N LEU A 377 -5.72 -28.33 10.23
CA LEU A 377 -4.51 -28.36 11.06
C LEU A 377 -4.24 -29.73 11.71
N GLY A 378 -5.24 -30.62 11.71
CA GLY A 378 -5.17 -31.91 12.37
C GLY A 378 -5.21 -31.86 13.92
N PRO A 379 -5.24 -33.03 14.58
CA PRO A 379 -5.52 -33.12 16.03
C PRO A 379 -4.44 -32.57 16.96
N SER A 380 -3.21 -32.41 16.47
CA SER A 380 -2.07 -31.84 17.18
C SER A 380 -2.14 -30.31 17.18
N GLY A 381 -2.36 -29.69 16.01
CA GLY A 381 -2.59 -28.25 15.86
C GLY A 381 -3.84 -27.77 16.61
N THR A 382 -4.95 -28.51 16.55
CA THR A 382 -6.16 -28.18 17.33
C THR A 382 -5.89 -28.14 18.84
N ARG A 383 -5.12 -29.11 19.38
CA ARG A 383 -4.76 -29.11 20.81
C ARG A 383 -3.85 -27.96 21.20
N ALA A 384 -2.93 -27.54 20.33
CA ALA A 384 -2.09 -26.38 20.58
C ALA A 384 -2.91 -25.08 20.64
N ILE A 385 -3.97 -24.98 19.82
CA ILE A 385 -4.93 -23.87 19.87
C ILE A 385 -5.75 -23.91 21.17
N GLU A 386 -6.27 -25.07 21.56
CA GLU A 386 -6.97 -25.24 22.84
C GLU A 386 -6.07 -24.85 24.03
N GLU A 387 -4.82 -25.31 24.05
CA GLU A 387 -3.83 -24.97 25.08
C GLU A 387 -3.53 -23.46 25.12
N ALA A 388 -3.41 -22.81 23.97
CA ALA A 388 -3.22 -21.37 23.91
C ALA A 388 -4.39 -20.61 24.57
N PHE A 389 -5.62 -21.11 24.45
CA PHE A 389 -6.81 -20.45 24.98
C PHE A 389 -7.07 -20.67 26.47
N GLU A 390 -6.37 -21.58 27.13
CA GLU A 390 -6.46 -21.77 28.60
C GLU A 390 -6.13 -20.49 29.38
N ASP A 391 -5.38 -19.57 28.77
CA ASP A 391 -4.99 -18.30 29.38
C ASP A 391 -5.99 -17.16 29.23
N VAL A 392 -7.05 -17.34 28.43
CA VAL A 392 -8.11 -16.34 28.25
C VAL A 392 -9.26 -16.62 29.23
N ASP A 393 -9.60 -15.65 30.07
CA ASP A 393 -10.71 -15.80 31.02
C ASP A 393 -12.05 -15.56 30.32
N TYR A 394 -12.19 -14.44 29.61
CA TYR A 394 -13.41 -14.09 28.91
C TYR A 394 -13.16 -13.10 27.77
N VAL A 395 -14.21 -12.87 26.98
CA VAL A 395 -14.24 -11.97 25.82
C VAL A 395 -15.24 -10.86 26.09
N VAL A 396 -14.89 -9.65 25.67
CA VAL A 396 -15.74 -8.46 25.67
C VAL A 396 -15.87 -7.96 24.25
N SER A 397 -17.06 -7.54 23.84
CA SER A 397 -17.26 -6.81 22.59
C SER A 397 -18.11 -5.57 22.80
N GLY A 398 -17.95 -4.58 21.93
CA GLY A 398 -18.71 -3.35 22.04
C GLY A 398 -18.63 -2.47 20.80
N THR A 399 -19.28 -1.32 20.89
CA THR A 399 -19.31 -0.29 19.84
C THR A 399 -18.92 1.05 20.46
N TYR A 400 -18.15 1.86 19.74
CA TYR A 400 -17.91 3.27 20.04
C TYR A 400 -18.12 4.14 18.81
N LEU A 401 -18.16 5.46 19.02
CA LEU A 401 -18.20 6.43 17.93
C LEU A 401 -16.80 6.98 17.65
N SER A 402 -16.39 6.89 16.39
CA SER A 402 -15.13 7.46 15.88
C SER A 402 -15.41 8.63 14.92
N PRO A 403 -14.54 9.66 14.86
CA PRO A 403 -14.59 10.65 13.79
C PRO A 403 -14.27 9.98 12.44
N HIS A 404 -15.26 10.02 11.54
CA HIS A 404 -15.14 9.46 10.20
C HIS A 404 -15.08 10.57 9.14
N PHE A 405 -13.96 10.61 8.41
CA PHE A 405 -13.62 11.64 7.44
C PHE A 405 -13.84 11.20 5.98
N LEU A 406 -14.08 9.91 5.73
CA LEU A 406 -14.42 9.37 4.39
C LEU A 406 -15.90 9.61 4.07
N ILE A 407 -16.24 10.87 3.86
CA ILE A 407 -17.61 11.31 3.56
C ILE A 407 -17.77 11.46 2.05
N ASP A 408 -18.93 11.03 1.55
CA ASP A 408 -19.32 11.18 0.15
C ASP A 408 -19.06 12.62 -0.37
N PRO A 409 -18.08 12.78 -1.27
CA PRO A 409 -17.67 14.10 -1.75
C PRO A 409 -18.70 14.71 -2.72
N LYS A 410 -19.65 13.92 -3.23
CA LYS A 410 -20.58 14.29 -4.31
C LYS A 410 -22.00 14.60 -3.81
N GLY A 411 -22.32 14.28 -2.55
CA GLY A 411 -23.66 14.43 -1.98
C GLY A 411 -24.71 13.50 -2.63
N LEU A 412 -24.25 12.39 -3.18
CA LEU A 412 -25.04 11.31 -3.77
C LEU A 412 -25.56 10.32 -2.72
N ALA A 413 -25.02 10.32 -1.51
CA ALA A 413 -25.39 9.41 -0.42
C ALA A 413 -26.90 9.45 -0.14
N ARG A 414 -27.47 8.26 0.09
CA ARG A 414 -28.88 8.01 0.44
C ARG A 414 -28.95 6.95 1.52
N GLU A 415 -30.12 6.79 2.15
CA GLU A 415 -30.35 5.69 3.08
C GLU A 415 -30.11 4.34 2.37
N GLY A 416 -29.24 3.49 2.94
CA GLY A 416 -28.82 2.22 2.32
C GLY A 416 -27.69 2.31 1.29
N ASN A 417 -27.15 3.51 1.00
CA ASN A 417 -26.00 3.65 0.11
C ASN A 417 -25.15 4.89 0.45
N GLU A 418 -23.95 4.65 0.97
CA GLU A 418 -23.06 5.71 1.42
C GLU A 418 -22.33 6.44 0.28
N ALA A 419 -22.20 5.83 -0.90
CA ALA A 419 -21.52 6.42 -2.07
C ALA A 419 -20.15 7.06 -1.76
N ASN A 420 -19.34 6.41 -0.93
CA ASN A 420 -18.08 6.91 -0.38
C ASN A 420 -16.88 5.99 -0.65
N ASP A 421 -16.95 5.17 -1.70
CA ASP A 421 -15.88 4.31 -2.24
C ASP A 421 -14.78 5.11 -2.96
N ASP A 422 -14.95 6.42 -3.11
CA ASP A 422 -13.94 7.37 -3.63
C ASP A 422 -13.76 8.61 -2.74
N ALA A 423 -14.29 8.55 -1.51
CA ALA A 423 -14.25 9.64 -0.55
C ALA A 423 -12.82 9.90 -0.04
N LEU A 424 -12.50 11.17 0.19
CA LEU A 424 -11.18 11.61 0.65
C LEU A 424 -11.30 12.46 1.91
N PHE A 425 -10.21 12.57 2.67
CA PHE A 425 -10.15 13.48 3.80
C PHE A 425 -10.25 14.93 3.33
N GLN A 426 -11.19 15.66 3.90
CA GLN A 426 -11.31 17.11 3.71
C GLN A 426 -10.98 17.82 5.03
N ILE A 427 -9.69 17.95 5.31
CA ILE A 427 -9.16 18.53 6.56
C ILE A 427 -8.26 19.71 6.21
N ASP A 428 -8.60 20.89 6.76
CA ASP A 428 -7.80 22.10 6.70
C ASP A 428 -7.37 22.49 8.12
N LEU A 429 -6.14 22.11 8.46
CA LEU A 429 -5.54 22.42 9.76
C LEU A 429 -5.31 23.92 9.97
N ALA A 430 -5.06 24.69 8.91
CA ALA A 430 -4.78 26.13 9.02
C ALA A 430 -6.05 26.90 9.44
N SER A 431 -7.21 26.50 8.93
CA SER A 431 -8.50 27.08 9.35
C SER A 431 -9.17 26.35 10.52
N GLY A 432 -8.67 25.16 10.90
CA GLY A 432 -9.26 24.31 11.94
C GLY A 432 -10.59 23.67 11.51
N ARG A 433 -10.81 23.50 10.20
CA ARG A 433 -12.04 22.95 9.64
C ARG A 433 -11.81 21.53 9.12
N ALA A 434 -12.80 20.67 9.34
CA ALA A 434 -12.83 19.34 8.75
C ALA A 434 -14.26 18.90 8.44
N GLU A 435 -14.45 18.16 7.35
CA GLU A 435 -15.69 17.41 7.12
C GLU A 435 -15.62 16.08 7.87
N VAL A 436 -16.49 15.91 8.86
CA VAL A 436 -16.48 14.72 9.72
C VAL A 436 -17.90 14.36 10.18
N ARG A 437 -18.18 13.05 10.25
CA ARG A 437 -19.42 12.47 10.79
C ARG A 437 -19.09 11.40 11.84
N PRO A 438 -20.00 11.09 12.78
CA PRO A 438 -19.85 9.90 13.60
C PRO A 438 -19.99 8.63 12.77
N ALA A 439 -19.11 7.66 13.00
CA ALA A 439 -19.25 6.30 12.54
C ALA A 439 -19.17 5.33 13.73
N GLU A 440 -19.97 4.28 13.67
CA GLU A 440 -19.91 3.16 14.61
C GLU A 440 -18.66 2.32 14.27
N VAL A 441 -17.83 2.07 15.29
CA VAL A 441 -16.71 1.15 15.20
C VAL A 441 -16.90 0.07 16.24
N HIS A 442 -16.79 -1.19 15.81
CA HIS A 442 -17.00 -2.36 16.63
C HIS A 442 -15.66 -2.95 17.06
N PHE A 443 -15.53 -3.23 18.34
CA PHE A 443 -14.32 -3.83 18.90
C PHE A 443 -14.64 -5.17 19.57
N ILE A 444 -13.60 -5.98 19.68
CA ILE A 444 -13.58 -7.19 20.49
C ILE A 444 -12.26 -7.21 21.27
N CYS A 445 -12.31 -7.62 22.53
CA CYS A 445 -11.16 -7.79 23.40
C CYS A 445 -11.19 -9.16 24.06
N THR A 446 -10.04 -9.83 24.15
CA THR A 446 -9.83 -10.98 25.04
C THR A 446 -9.18 -10.50 26.33
N VAL A 447 -9.64 -11.01 27.47
CA VAL A 447 -9.09 -10.67 28.79
C VAL A 447 -8.39 -11.90 29.39
N PRO A 448 -7.13 -11.78 29.86
CA PRO A 448 -6.41 -12.90 30.47
C PRO A 448 -7.00 -13.38 31.80
N THR A 449 -6.67 -14.61 32.17
CA THR A 449 -6.93 -15.14 33.51
C THR A 449 -5.99 -14.50 34.52
N SER A 450 -6.55 -14.05 35.65
CA SER A 450 -5.78 -13.59 36.80
C SER A 450 -5.14 -14.77 37.54
N GLU A 451 -3.83 -14.92 37.43
CA GLU A 451 -3.07 -16.01 38.02
C GLU A 451 -1.65 -15.57 38.38
N GLY A 452 -1.21 -15.88 39.61
CA GLY A 452 0.13 -15.51 40.07
C GLY A 452 0.33 -13.98 40.06
N THR A 453 1.40 -13.52 39.44
CA THR A 453 1.70 -12.08 39.22
C THR A 453 0.86 -11.44 38.11
N ARG A 454 0.26 -12.22 37.20
CA ARG A 454 -0.64 -11.70 36.16
C ARG A 454 -1.98 -11.35 36.80
N GLN A 455 -2.22 -10.08 37.04
CA GLN A 455 -3.43 -9.58 37.70
C GLN A 455 -3.94 -8.34 36.96
N ALA A 456 -5.26 -8.15 36.98
CA ALA A 456 -5.90 -6.94 36.47
C ALA A 456 -5.43 -5.67 37.24
N PRO A 457 -5.36 -4.49 36.59
CA PRO A 457 -5.66 -4.23 35.18
C PRO A 457 -4.55 -4.73 34.25
N PHE A 458 -4.93 -5.43 33.18
CA PHE A 458 -4.01 -5.96 32.18
C PHE A 458 -3.61 -4.88 31.16
N PRO A 459 -2.33 -4.81 30.75
CA PRO A 459 -1.91 -4.02 29.60
C PRO A 459 -2.56 -4.55 28.32
N VAL A 460 -2.67 -3.68 27.31
CA VAL A 460 -3.44 -3.96 26.09
C VAL A 460 -2.54 -3.98 24.86
N ILE A 461 -2.71 -5.02 24.03
CA ILE A 461 -2.26 -5.05 22.64
C ILE A 461 -3.41 -4.58 21.74
N ILE A 462 -3.15 -3.58 20.92
CA ILE A 462 -4.01 -3.23 19.78
C ILE A 462 -3.59 -4.09 18.58
N TYR A 463 -4.38 -5.11 18.29
CA TYR A 463 -4.14 -6.00 17.15
C TYR A 463 -4.81 -5.47 15.88
N SER A 464 -4.14 -5.67 14.74
CA SER A 464 -4.66 -5.34 13.40
C SER A 464 -4.64 -6.58 12.51
N HIS A 465 -5.76 -6.85 11.83
CA HIS A 465 -5.96 -8.06 11.01
C HIS A 465 -5.45 -7.89 9.57
N ALA A 466 -5.30 -9.01 8.85
CA ALA A 466 -4.88 -9.05 7.46
C ALA A 466 -5.96 -8.51 6.49
N ILE A 467 -5.57 -8.23 5.24
CA ILE A 467 -6.50 -7.89 4.16
C ILE A 467 -7.48 -9.06 3.94
N SER A 468 -8.73 -8.76 3.58
CA SER A 468 -9.85 -9.72 3.44
C SER A 468 -10.19 -10.52 4.71
N SER A 469 -9.65 -10.11 5.86
CA SER A 469 -9.91 -10.69 7.17
C SER A 469 -10.76 -9.75 8.02
N THR A 470 -10.91 -10.05 9.31
CA THR A 470 -11.84 -9.39 10.22
C THR A 470 -11.24 -9.28 11.62
N ARG A 471 -11.90 -8.51 12.50
CA ARG A 471 -11.48 -8.36 13.90
C ARG A 471 -11.35 -9.66 14.70
N PHE A 472 -11.96 -10.75 14.23
CA PHE A 472 -11.90 -12.06 14.87
C PHE A 472 -10.59 -12.81 14.59
N GLU A 473 -9.77 -12.37 13.62
CA GLU A 473 -8.46 -12.97 13.34
C GLU A 473 -7.54 -12.99 14.56
N MET A 474 -7.64 -11.97 15.43
CA MET A 474 -6.83 -11.88 16.65
C MET A 474 -6.94 -13.13 17.52
N LEU A 475 -8.06 -13.87 17.44
CA LEU A 475 -8.27 -15.08 18.22
C LEU A 475 -7.19 -16.13 17.90
N ALA A 476 -6.64 -16.16 16.69
CA ALA A 476 -5.54 -17.08 16.36
C ALA A 476 -4.29 -16.88 17.23
N PHE A 477 -4.15 -15.71 17.85
CA PHE A 477 -2.96 -15.34 18.63
C PHE A 477 -3.26 -14.91 20.08
N ALA A 478 -4.51 -14.55 20.37
CA ALA A 478 -4.93 -13.99 21.65
C ALA A 478 -4.53 -14.87 22.85
N GLY A 479 -4.64 -16.18 22.70
CA GLY A 479 -4.21 -17.13 23.73
C GLY A 479 -2.72 -17.06 24.05
N ALA A 480 -1.88 -17.05 23.01
CA ALA A 480 -0.44 -16.92 23.16
C ALA A 480 -0.04 -15.57 23.79
N MET A 481 -0.78 -14.49 23.49
CA MET A 481 -0.58 -13.17 24.09
C MET A 481 -1.06 -13.09 25.54
N ALA A 482 -2.18 -13.74 25.88
CA ALA A 482 -2.74 -13.77 27.23
C ALA A 482 -1.80 -14.46 28.23
N LYS A 483 -0.98 -15.42 27.78
CA LYS A 483 0.10 -16.02 28.59
C LYS A 483 1.05 -14.96 29.16
N PHE A 484 1.30 -13.87 28.44
CA PHE A 484 2.12 -12.75 28.89
C PHE A 484 1.34 -11.67 29.68
N GLY A 485 0.07 -11.93 30.01
CA GLY A 485 -0.78 -11.00 30.73
C GLY A 485 -1.33 -9.87 29.88
N PHE A 486 -1.43 -10.03 28.55
CA PHE A 486 -2.02 -9.02 27.68
C PHE A 486 -3.49 -9.27 27.40
N ALA A 487 -4.31 -8.24 27.60
CA ALA A 487 -5.57 -8.16 26.89
C ALA A 487 -5.32 -7.80 25.42
N THR A 488 -5.93 -8.54 24.49
CA THR A 488 -5.77 -8.26 23.05
C THR A 488 -7.09 -7.70 22.51
N CYS A 489 -7.05 -6.48 21.99
CA CYS A 489 -8.20 -5.76 21.46
C CYS A 489 -8.04 -5.48 19.96
N THR A 490 -9.12 -5.65 19.19
CA THR A 490 -9.12 -5.47 17.73
C THR A 490 -10.39 -4.79 17.26
N ILE A 491 -10.28 -4.04 16.16
CA ILE A 491 -11.40 -3.49 15.38
C ILE A 491 -11.31 -3.99 13.93
N ASP A 492 -12.40 -3.92 13.18
CA ASP A 492 -12.30 -4.03 11.72
C ASP A 492 -11.68 -2.76 11.16
N ALA A 493 -10.72 -2.94 10.25
CA ALA A 493 -10.20 -1.85 9.43
C ALA A 493 -11.33 -1.16 8.65
N ALA A 494 -11.10 0.07 8.19
CA ALA A 494 -12.07 0.75 7.33
C ALA A 494 -12.43 -0.14 6.12
N GLY A 495 -13.71 -0.25 5.80
CA GLY A 495 -14.19 -1.10 4.70
C GLY A 495 -14.13 -2.62 4.94
N HIS A 496 -13.80 -3.10 6.14
CA HIS A 496 -13.68 -4.53 6.44
C HIS A 496 -14.75 -5.06 7.40
N GLY A 497 -14.87 -6.38 7.43
CA GLY A 497 -15.55 -7.16 8.45
C GLY A 497 -16.19 -8.43 7.87
N LEU A 498 -17.00 -9.12 8.68
CA LEU A 498 -17.59 -10.41 8.29
C LEU A 498 -19.06 -10.26 7.93
N GLU A 499 -19.40 -10.53 6.68
CA GLU A 499 -20.79 -10.83 6.35
C GLU A 499 -21.10 -12.28 6.65
N VAL A 500 -22.21 -12.51 7.35
CA VAL A 500 -22.73 -13.85 7.62
C VAL A 500 -23.77 -14.18 6.55
N PRO A 501 -23.51 -15.13 5.64
CA PRO A 501 -24.49 -15.48 4.62
C PRO A 501 -25.77 -16.04 5.25
N ALA A 502 -26.91 -15.75 4.65
CA ALA A 502 -28.22 -16.08 5.20
C ALA A 502 -28.39 -17.58 5.51
N GLU A 503 -27.82 -18.47 4.69
CA GLU A 503 -27.85 -19.92 4.95
C GLU A 503 -27.04 -20.36 6.20
N PHE A 504 -25.99 -19.63 6.56
CA PHE A 504 -25.17 -19.94 7.74
C PHE A 504 -25.69 -19.26 9.00
N ARG A 505 -26.47 -18.20 8.86
CA ARG A 505 -27.02 -17.46 10.00
C ARG A 505 -27.85 -18.36 10.92
N GLY A 506 -28.75 -19.18 10.37
CA GLY A 506 -29.57 -20.10 11.19
C GLY A 506 -28.75 -21.19 11.90
N LEU A 507 -27.60 -21.58 11.32
CA LEU A 507 -26.65 -22.47 11.99
C LEU A 507 -25.96 -21.74 13.16
N LEU A 508 -25.48 -20.51 12.93
CA LEU A 508 -24.84 -19.70 13.96
C LEU A 508 -25.80 -19.38 15.11
N GLU A 509 -27.05 -19.04 14.81
CA GLU A 509 -28.12 -18.83 15.80
C GLU A 509 -28.38 -20.12 16.58
N GLY A 510 -28.55 -21.26 15.91
CA GLY A 510 -28.82 -22.54 16.58
C GLY A 510 -27.69 -23.04 17.48
N VAL A 511 -26.42 -22.83 17.10
CA VAL A 511 -25.27 -23.15 17.95
C VAL A 511 -25.14 -22.11 19.07
N GLY A 512 -25.34 -20.83 18.77
CA GLY A 512 -25.36 -19.76 19.76
C GLY A 512 -26.36 -20.04 20.89
N GLU A 513 -27.60 -20.40 20.56
CA GLU A 513 -28.61 -20.83 21.53
C GLU A 513 -28.16 -22.02 22.38
N SER A 514 -27.44 -22.99 21.78
CA SER A 514 -26.97 -24.18 22.51
C SER A 514 -25.87 -23.87 23.53
N GLU A 515 -25.09 -22.82 23.28
CA GLU A 515 -24.01 -22.32 24.15
C GLU A 515 -24.47 -21.13 25.02
N GLY A 516 -25.74 -20.73 24.94
CA GLY A 516 -26.30 -19.59 25.69
C GLY A 516 -25.85 -18.21 25.19
N LEU A 517 -25.41 -18.12 23.94
CA LEU A 517 -24.97 -16.92 23.24
C LEU A 517 -25.98 -16.49 22.15
N ASP A 518 -27.23 -16.31 22.56
CA ASP A 518 -28.38 -16.03 21.68
C ASP A 518 -28.13 -14.89 20.67
N ASN A 519 -27.32 -13.88 21.02
CA ASN A 519 -27.08 -12.71 20.17
C ASN A 519 -25.72 -12.73 19.44
N LEU A 520 -25.00 -13.85 19.47
CA LEU A 520 -23.66 -13.95 18.86
C LEU A 520 -23.69 -13.66 17.35
N ALA A 521 -24.69 -14.17 16.63
CA ALA A 521 -24.81 -13.94 15.20
C ALA A 521 -24.95 -12.44 14.86
N ASP A 522 -25.65 -11.67 15.70
CA ASP A 522 -25.78 -10.22 15.52
C ASP A 522 -24.47 -9.49 15.80
N VAL A 523 -23.74 -9.88 16.86
CA VAL A 523 -22.42 -9.30 17.14
C VAL A 523 -21.43 -9.61 16.03
N ILE A 524 -21.42 -10.83 15.49
CA ILE A 524 -20.57 -11.18 14.34
C ILE A 524 -20.96 -10.35 13.11
N GLY A 525 -22.26 -10.18 12.86
CA GLY A 525 -22.79 -9.42 11.72
C GLY A 525 -22.65 -7.90 11.82
N LEU A 526 -22.13 -7.35 12.93
CA LEU A 526 -21.70 -5.95 12.98
C LEU A 526 -20.38 -5.82 12.21
N HIS A 527 -20.33 -5.05 11.13
CA HIS A 527 -19.12 -4.86 10.32
C HIS A 527 -19.10 -3.51 9.60
N ARG A 528 -17.98 -3.21 8.94
CA ARG A 528 -17.76 -2.00 8.13
C ARG A 528 -17.55 -2.30 6.65
N ALA A 529 -17.62 -3.58 6.26
CA ALA A 529 -17.63 -4.01 4.86
C ALA A 529 -18.81 -3.38 4.11
N ARG A 530 -18.59 -3.07 2.84
CA ARG A 530 -19.56 -2.38 1.99
C ARG A 530 -19.75 -3.21 0.73
N ASP A 531 -20.98 -3.22 0.22
CA ASP A 531 -21.25 -3.70 -1.13
C ASP A 531 -20.73 -2.66 -2.13
N ILE A 532 -19.60 -2.98 -2.76
CA ILE A 532 -18.91 -2.12 -3.75
C ILE A 532 -19.13 -2.58 -5.18
N ASP A 533 -19.94 -3.61 -5.40
CA ASP A 533 -20.23 -4.14 -6.74
C ASP A 533 -21.72 -4.33 -7.06
N ASN A 534 -22.59 -4.06 -6.10
CA ASN A 534 -24.05 -4.16 -6.11
C ASN A 534 -24.64 -5.57 -6.20
N ASP A 535 -23.90 -6.63 -5.90
CA ASP A 535 -24.42 -8.01 -5.92
C ASP A 535 -25.30 -8.37 -4.71
N GLY A 536 -25.37 -7.48 -3.71
CA GLY A 536 -26.17 -7.66 -2.50
C GLY A 536 -25.38 -8.25 -1.33
N ALA A 537 -24.17 -8.73 -1.55
CA ALA A 537 -23.20 -9.04 -0.51
C ALA A 537 -22.28 -7.83 -0.28
N THR A 538 -21.57 -7.82 0.83
CA THR A 538 -20.56 -6.84 1.20
C THR A 538 -19.17 -7.39 0.97
N ASP A 539 -18.32 -6.55 0.39
CA ASP A 539 -16.98 -6.91 -0.03
C ASP A 539 -15.96 -6.43 1.01
N SER A 540 -15.49 -7.37 1.84
CA SER A 540 -14.55 -7.04 2.92
C SER A 540 -13.20 -6.59 2.38
N GLY A 541 -12.90 -5.29 2.52
CA GLY A 541 -11.61 -4.69 2.15
C GLY A 541 -11.38 -4.47 0.66
N ALA A 542 -12.39 -4.66 -0.18
CA ALA A 542 -12.22 -4.65 -1.63
C ALA A 542 -11.96 -3.25 -2.22
N ASP A 543 -12.20 -2.17 -1.47
CA ASP A 543 -11.81 -0.80 -1.82
C ASP A 543 -10.69 -0.22 -0.93
N TYR A 544 -10.08 -1.04 -0.07
CA TYR A 544 -8.97 -0.60 0.78
C TYR A 544 -7.72 -0.24 -0.04
N PHE A 545 -7.43 -1.03 -1.07
CA PHE A 545 -6.42 -0.74 -2.09
C PHE A 545 -7.12 -0.64 -3.45
N SER A 546 -7.12 0.56 -4.03
CA SER A 546 -7.68 0.84 -5.34
C SER A 546 -6.80 1.82 -6.13
N ALA A 547 -7.02 1.96 -7.43
CA ALA A 547 -6.29 2.96 -8.22
C ALA A 547 -6.62 4.41 -7.85
N ASP A 548 -7.65 4.63 -7.02
CA ASP A 548 -7.73 5.88 -6.29
C ASP A 548 -6.72 5.82 -5.13
N VAL A 549 -5.49 6.21 -5.43
CA VAL A 549 -4.37 6.22 -4.47
C VAL A 549 -4.66 7.13 -3.28
N LEU A 550 -5.49 8.17 -3.46
CA LEU A 550 -5.89 9.08 -2.39
C LEU A 550 -6.89 8.41 -1.46
N HIS A 551 -7.85 7.63 -2.00
CA HIS A 551 -8.77 6.84 -1.18
C HIS A 551 -8.01 5.79 -0.37
N SER A 552 -7.12 5.04 -1.02
CA SER A 552 -6.31 4.00 -0.36
C SER A 552 -5.46 4.57 0.79
N ARG A 553 -4.81 5.71 0.57
CA ARG A 553 -4.09 6.47 1.61
C ARG A 553 -4.98 6.79 2.80
N ASP A 554 -6.19 7.29 2.54
CA ASP A 554 -7.09 7.76 3.59
C ASP A 554 -7.82 6.61 4.31
N MET A 555 -7.92 5.42 3.70
CA MET A 555 -8.40 4.19 4.37
C MET A 555 -7.45 3.73 5.49
N ILE A 556 -6.14 3.75 5.24
CA ILE A 556 -5.10 3.47 6.26
C ILE A 556 -5.17 4.51 7.40
N ARG A 557 -5.26 5.79 7.04
CA ARG A 557 -5.34 6.89 8.01
C ARG A 557 -6.62 6.84 8.83
N GLN A 558 -7.76 6.51 8.21
CA GLN A 558 -9.04 6.36 8.91
C GLN A 558 -8.98 5.21 9.91
N THR A 559 -8.41 4.06 9.52
CA THR A 559 -8.22 2.92 10.43
C THR A 559 -7.36 3.30 11.62
N THR A 560 -6.28 4.07 11.39
CA THR A 560 -5.40 4.58 12.45
C THR A 560 -6.14 5.49 13.43
N ILE A 561 -6.98 6.41 12.91
CA ILE A 561 -7.80 7.31 13.73
C ILE A 561 -8.80 6.53 14.59
N ASP A 562 -9.41 5.49 14.01
CA ASP A 562 -10.33 4.61 14.74
C ASP A 562 -9.62 3.91 15.90
N GLN A 563 -8.39 3.42 15.68
CA GLN A 563 -7.56 2.82 16.72
C GLN A 563 -7.14 3.83 17.80
N MET A 564 -6.73 5.05 17.43
CA MET A 564 -6.42 6.11 18.40
C MET A 564 -7.62 6.43 19.30
N GLN A 565 -8.83 6.45 18.74
CA GLN A 565 -10.04 6.69 19.51
C GLN A 565 -10.33 5.52 20.46
N LEU A 566 -10.12 4.26 20.04
CA LEU A 566 -10.21 3.12 20.96
C LEU A 566 -9.21 3.22 22.11
N ILE A 567 -7.94 3.52 21.81
CA ILE A 567 -6.89 3.71 22.83
C ILE A 567 -7.29 4.83 23.79
N ARG A 568 -7.80 5.96 23.29
CA ARG A 568 -8.26 7.08 24.11
C ARG A 568 -9.41 6.68 25.04
N ILE A 569 -10.33 5.81 24.59
CA ILE A 569 -11.39 5.25 25.43
C ILE A 569 -10.78 4.34 26.50
N LEU A 570 -9.93 3.39 26.13
CA LEU A 570 -9.31 2.47 27.09
C LEU A 570 -8.45 3.20 28.15
N ARG A 571 -7.81 4.31 27.77
CA ARG A 571 -7.04 5.17 28.68
C ARG A 571 -7.91 5.90 29.71
N SER A 572 -9.21 6.06 29.44
CA SER A 572 -10.12 6.79 30.34
C SER A 572 -10.52 5.99 31.57
N PHE A 573 -10.17 4.70 31.63
CA PHE A 573 -10.52 3.79 32.74
C PHE A 573 -9.62 4.09 33.95
N ASP A 574 -10.08 5.03 34.78
CA ASP A 574 -9.35 5.60 35.92
C ASP A 574 -9.55 4.84 37.25
N GLY A 575 -10.36 3.78 37.24
CA GLY A 575 -10.75 3.02 38.44
C GLY A 575 -11.65 3.79 39.41
N GLN A 576 -12.27 4.88 38.96
CA GLN A 576 -13.18 5.71 39.77
C GLN A 576 -14.51 5.99 39.05
N SER A 577 -14.44 6.25 37.75
CA SER A 577 -15.57 6.52 36.88
C SER A 577 -16.37 5.23 36.66
N ARG A 578 -17.70 5.35 36.71
CA ARG A 578 -18.63 4.24 36.52
C ARG A 578 -19.39 4.40 35.22
N PHE A 579 -19.84 3.29 34.66
CA PHE A 579 -20.74 3.31 33.52
C PHE A 579 -22.00 4.11 33.84
N ASP A 580 -22.50 4.82 32.83
CA ASP A 580 -23.82 5.43 32.87
C ASP A 580 -24.90 4.39 32.54
N ALA A 581 -26.14 4.69 32.93
CA ALA A 581 -27.28 3.92 32.45
C ALA A 581 -27.32 3.96 30.91
N ALA A 582 -27.53 2.81 30.28
CA ALA A 582 -27.45 2.69 28.84
C ALA A 582 -28.33 3.72 28.11
N ASN A 583 -27.76 4.41 27.12
CA ASN A 583 -28.46 5.42 26.35
C ASN A 583 -29.42 4.78 25.33
N THR A 584 -30.64 4.48 25.79
CA THR A 584 -31.71 3.90 24.96
C THR A 584 -32.21 4.81 23.84
N GLU A 585 -31.78 6.07 23.82
CA GLU A 585 -32.15 7.05 22.78
C GLU A 585 -31.10 7.16 21.65
N SER A 586 -29.97 6.45 21.76
CA SER A 586 -29.01 6.36 20.65
C SER A 586 -29.59 5.57 19.48
N ASP A 587 -29.15 5.88 18.25
CA ASP A 587 -29.62 5.16 17.06
C ASP A 587 -29.21 3.68 17.10
N PHE A 588 -28.04 3.36 17.63
CA PHE A 588 -27.61 1.97 17.89
C PHE A 588 -28.57 1.25 18.84
N ALA A 589 -28.88 1.83 20.00
CA ALA A 589 -29.78 1.19 20.98
C ALA A 589 -31.22 1.04 20.47
N ARG A 590 -31.69 1.94 19.59
CA ARG A 590 -33.01 1.79 18.94
C ARG A 590 -33.04 0.67 17.91
N ARG A 591 -31.93 0.47 17.16
CA ARG A 591 -31.82 -0.58 16.14
C ARG A 591 -31.60 -1.96 16.76
N LEU A 592 -30.74 -2.04 17.78
CA LEU A 592 -30.28 -3.29 18.39
C LEU A 592 -30.39 -3.24 19.92
N PRO A 593 -31.61 -3.08 20.49
CA PRO A 593 -31.80 -2.93 21.93
C PRO A 593 -31.37 -4.16 22.73
N HIS A 594 -31.44 -5.35 22.15
CA HIS A 594 -31.05 -6.62 22.78
C HIS A 594 -29.54 -6.77 22.95
N LEU A 595 -28.73 -6.05 22.14
CA LEU A 595 -27.28 -6.01 22.29
C LEU A 595 -26.81 -5.05 23.37
N ILE A 596 -27.69 -4.29 24.02
CA ILE A 596 -27.27 -3.36 25.07
C ILE A 596 -27.10 -4.13 26.38
N ALA A 597 -25.87 -4.31 26.83
CA ALA A 597 -25.61 -4.89 28.13
C ALA A 597 -26.09 -3.97 29.26
N ASN A 598 -26.65 -4.58 30.31
CA ASN A 598 -26.87 -3.88 31.58
C ASN A 598 -25.50 -3.72 32.27
N PRO A 599 -25.05 -2.48 32.56
CA PRO A 599 -23.75 -2.26 33.18
C PRO A 599 -23.72 -2.55 34.69
N ASP A 600 -24.77 -3.10 35.28
CA ASP A 600 -24.79 -3.73 36.61
C ASP A 600 -24.58 -5.24 36.39
N GLN A 601 -23.30 -5.65 36.33
CA GLN A 601 -22.85 -6.96 35.89
C GLN A 601 -23.07 -8.01 36.97
N ASP A 602 -22.83 -7.65 38.23
CA ASP A 602 -22.96 -8.53 39.41
C ASP A 602 -24.36 -8.51 40.03
N ALA A 603 -25.24 -7.63 39.54
CA ALA A 603 -26.62 -7.41 40.00
C ALA A 603 -26.72 -6.94 41.46
N ASP A 604 -25.73 -6.20 41.98
CA ASP A 604 -25.75 -5.57 43.30
C ASP A 604 -26.56 -4.26 43.35
N GLY A 605 -26.94 -3.72 42.19
CA GLY A 605 -27.70 -2.49 42.03
C GLY A 605 -26.84 -1.22 41.86
N GLN A 606 -25.53 -1.36 41.68
CA GLN A 606 -24.59 -0.33 41.27
C GLN A 606 -24.08 -0.63 39.85
N LEU A 607 -23.79 0.41 39.08
CA LEU A 607 -23.21 0.24 37.75
C LEU A 607 -21.70 0.08 37.87
N GLU A 608 -21.08 -0.81 37.09
CA GLU A 608 -19.66 -1.12 37.21
C GLU A 608 -18.73 0.05 36.88
N LEU A 609 -17.47 -0.06 37.33
CA LEU A 609 -16.41 0.87 36.94
C LEU A 609 -16.18 0.75 35.42
N TRP A 610 -15.73 1.84 34.80
CA TRP A 610 -15.28 1.75 33.41
C TRP A 610 -14.13 0.75 33.29
N GLY A 611 -14.30 -0.23 32.40
CA GLY A 611 -13.34 -1.31 32.20
C GLY A 611 -13.42 -2.45 33.21
N ASP A 612 -14.35 -2.43 34.17
CA ASP A 612 -14.70 -3.58 35.05
C ASP A 612 -15.89 -4.32 34.41
N PHE A 613 -15.58 -5.20 33.47
CA PHE A 613 -16.54 -5.99 32.71
C PHE A 613 -16.97 -7.26 33.43
N ASN A 614 -16.18 -7.75 34.39
CA ASN A 614 -16.53 -8.94 35.17
C ASN A 614 -17.33 -8.62 36.45
N GLY A 615 -17.40 -7.34 36.87
CA GLY A 615 -18.17 -6.87 38.02
C GLY A 615 -17.51 -7.17 39.37
N ASP A 616 -16.19 -7.34 39.42
CA ASP A 616 -15.47 -7.68 40.66
C ASP A 616 -15.01 -6.46 41.48
N GLY A 617 -15.22 -5.25 40.95
CA GLY A 617 -14.81 -4.00 41.55
C GLY A 617 -13.40 -3.54 41.16
N THR A 618 -12.75 -4.23 40.21
CA THR A 618 -11.41 -3.92 39.68
C THR A 618 -11.51 -3.66 38.18
N VAL A 619 -10.80 -2.65 37.68
CA VAL A 619 -10.67 -2.45 36.23
C VAL A 619 -9.89 -3.62 35.63
N ASP A 620 -10.44 -4.25 34.60
CA ASP A 620 -9.87 -5.43 33.95
C ASP A 620 -8.73 -5.10 33.00
N VAL A 621 -8.89 -4.05 32.17
CA VAL A 621 -7.95 -3.72 31.08
C VAL A 621 -7.75 -2.22 30.94
N GLY A 622 -6.62 -1.79 30.38
CA GLY A 622 -6.39 -0.40 30.00
C GLY A 622 -5.94 0.51 31.15
N GLY A 623 -6.38 1.77 31.13
CA GLY A 623 -5.88 2.87 31.97
C GLY A 623 -4.78 3.71 31.32
N ASP A 624 -4.41 4.83 31.94
CA ASP A 624 -3.36 5.75 31.44
C ASP A 624 -1.95 5.19 31.66
N ARG A 625 -1.63 4.12 30.94
CA ARG A 625 -0.38 3.36 30.98
C ARG A 625 0.14 3.06 29.57
N PRO A 626 1.35 2.49 29.41
CA PRO A 626 1.83 2.03 28.11
C PRO A 626 0.96 0.94 27.45
N TYR A 627 0.92 0.96 26.12
CA TYR A 627 0.22 0.01 25.26
C TYR A 627 1.20 -0.64 24.27
N ALA A 628 0.76 -1.71 23.63
CA ALA A 628 1.48 -2.38 22.56
C ALA A 628 0.64 -2.45 21.27
N ALA A 629 1.29 -2.56 20.12
CA ALA A 629 0.62 -2.75 18.83
C ALA A 629 1.21 -3.93 18.07
N TRP A 630 0.35 -4.69 17.41
CA TRP A 630 0.78 -5.81 16.57
C TRP A 630 -0.19 -6.05 15.42
N GLY A 631 0.27 -6.60 14.32
CA GLY A 631 -0.63 -7.10 13.29
C GLY A 631 0.06 -7.92 12.22
N THR A 632 -0.79 -8.54 11.39
CA THR A 632 -0.41 -9.50 10.35
C THR A 632 -0.76 -8.96 8.97
N SER A 633 0.16 -9.05 7.99
CA SER A 633 -0.06 -8.58 6.61
C SER A 633 -0.45 -7.09 6.55
N LEU A 634 -1.64 -6.74 6.04
CA LEU A 634 -2.22 -5.40 6.19
C LEU A 634 -2.19 -4.90 7.64
N GLY A 635 -2.43 -5.77 8.59
CA GLY A 635 -2.32 -5.45 10.00
C GLY A 635 -0.90 -5.08 10.44
N GLY A 636 0.14 -5.64 9.80
CA GLY A 636 1.53 -5.25 10.02
C GLY A 636 1.84 -3.85 9.47
N ILE A 637 1.26 -3.49 8.32
CA ILE A 637 1.27 -2.11 7.78
C ILE A 637 0.61 -1.17 8.81
N GLN A 638 -0.59 -1.51 9.25
CA GLN A 638 -1.39 -0.71 10.17
C GLN A 638 -0.73 -0.54 11.55
N ALA A 639 -0.17 -1.61 12.11
CA ALA A 639 0.55 -1.58 13.40
C ALA A 639 1.80 -0.70 13.34
N THR A 640 2.50 -0.66 12.20
CA THR A 640 3.66 0.21 11.98
C THR A 640 3.25 1.68 11.96
N VAL A 641 2.18 2.03 11.24
CA VAL A 641 1.65 3.40 11.22
C VAL A 641 1.20 3.82 12.62
N LEU A 642 0.38 3.00 13.30
CA LEU A 642 -0.12 3.28 14.65
C LEU A 642 1.04 3.50 15.64
N SER A 643 2.06 2.63 15.62
CA SER A 643 3.22 2.72 16.52
C SER A 643 4.05 3.99 16.34
N GLY A 644 3.99 4.62 15.15
CA GLY A 644 4.75 5.84 14.86
C GLY A 644 4.02 7.12 15.21
N ILE A 645 2.70 7.05 15.44
CA ILE A 645 1.84 8.23 15.61
C ILE A 645 1.11 8.28 16.96
N GLU A 646 1.03 7.16 17.68
CA GLU A 646 0.42 7.07 19.01
C GLU A 646 1.49 6.84 20.10
N PRO A 647 1.89 7.86 20.88
CA PRO A 647 2.99 7.79 21.85
C PRO A 647 2.73 6.89 23.05
N THR A 648 1.51 6.41 23.24
CA THR A 648 1.24 5.39 24.26
C THR A 648 1.66 3.98 23.82
N ILE A 649 1.83 3.74 22.52
CA ILE A 649 2.43 2.50 22.02
C ILE A 649 3.94 2.57 22.23
N VAL A 650 4.46 1.84 23.22
CA VAL A 650 5.91 1.84 23.53
C VAL A 650 6.64 0.66 22.87
N ALA A 651 5.89 -0.38 22.48
CA ALA A 651 6.39 -1.55 21.79
C ALA A 651 5.44 -1.95 20.66
N GLY A 652 5.99 -2.16 19.47
CA GLY A 652 5.24 -2.58 18.29
C GLY A 652 5.86 -3.81 17.61
N ALA A 653 5.06 -4.59 16.89
CA ALA A 653 5.56 -5.66 16.05
C ALA A 653 4.79 -5.78 14.73
N SER A 654 5.44 -6.28 13.69
CA SER A 654 4.80 -6.58 12.41
C SER A 654 5.07 -8.03 11.99
N ASN A 655 4.03 -8.79 11.63
CA ASN A 655 4.13 -10.09 10.98
C ASN A 655 3.86 -9.92 9.47
N ALA A 656 4.90 -9.95 8.64
CA ALA A 656 4.81 -9.71 7.19
C ALA A 656 4.11 -8.37 6.83
N GLY A 657 4.39 -7.32 7.60
CA GLY A 657 4.08 -5.93 7.21
C GLY A 657 5.14 -5.37 6.27
N GLY A 658 4.91 -4.20 5.67
CA GLY A 658 5.89 -3.59 4.78
C GLY A 658 5.74 -2.09 4.58
N GLY A 659 6.85 -1.39 4.39
CA GLY A 659 6.92 0.01 3.94
C GLY A 659 7.24 0.11 2.45
N GLY A 660 7.05 1.29 1.86
CA GLY A 660 7.13 1.47 0.41
C GLY A 660 5.88 0.92 -0.28
N LEU A 661 4.74 1.57 -0.08
CA LEU A 661 3.44 1.05 -0.54
C LEU A 661 3.37 0.81 -2.05
N LEU A 662 4.03 1.64 -2.88
CA LEU A 662 4.11 1.34 -4.31
C LEU A 662 5.14 0.27 -4.67
N ASP A 663 6.20 0.07 -3.87
CA ASP A 663 7.12 -1.05 -4.11
C ASP A 663 6.37 -2.36 -3.95
N ILE A 664 5.50 -2.45 -2.94
CA ILE A 664 4.56 -3.56 -2.78
C ILE A 664 3.71 -3.70 -4.05
N ALA A 665 3.12 -2.60 -4.55
CA ALA A 665 2.27 -2.65 -5.73
C ALA A 665 2.98 -3.13 -7.01
N THR A 666 4.28 -2.86 -7.15
CA THR A 666 5.06 -3.30 -8.33
C THR A 666 5.36 -4.79 -8.36
N ARG A 667 5.32 -5.49 -7.22
CA ARG A 667 5.76 -6.89 -7.12
C ARG A 667 4.73 -7.85 -6.52
N THR A 668 3.69 -7.33 -5.89
CA THR A 668 2.73 -8.14 -5.15
C THR A 668 1.98 -9.12 -6.04
N THR A 669 1.75 -10.33 -5.52
CA THR A 669 0.88 -11.34 -6.14
C THR A 669 -0.58 -11.22 -5.70
N ILE A 670 -0.95 -10.27 -4.85
CA ILE A 670 -2.30 -10.17 -4.27
C ILE A 670 -3.34 -9.68 -5.28
N GLY A 671 -4.52 -10.30 -5.26
CA GLY A 671 -5.63 -9.97 -6.15
C GLY A 671 -6.11 -8.52 -6.01
N ASN A 672 -6.24 -8.02 -4.77
CA ASN A 672 -6.77 -6.68 -4.48
C ASN A 672 -5.95 -5.57 -5.15
N VAL A 673 -4.63 -5.62 -5.04
CA VAL A 673 -3.77 -4.62 -5.69
C VAL A 673 -3.70 -4.86 -7.19
N ARG A 674 -3.54 -6.11 -7.64
CA ARG A 674 -3.47 -6.41 -9.08
C ARG A 674 -4.74 -5.94 -9.80
N ASN A 675 -5.91 -6.34 -9.33
CA ASN A 675 -7.18 -6.01 -9.97
C ASN A 675 -7.64 -4.58 -9.62
N GLY A 676 -7.65 -4.20 -8.34
CA GLY A 676 -8.14 -2.89 -7.90
C GLY A 676 -7.24 -1.70 -8.30
N VAL A 677 -5.92 -1.91 -8.39
CA VAL A 677 -4.92 -0.88 -8.76
C VAL A 677 -4.44 -1.08 -10.20
N ILE A 678 -3.75 -2.18 -10.50
CA ILE A 678 -3.04 -2.34 -11.79
C ILE A 678 -4.01 -2.45 -12.98
N LEU A 679 -5.14 -3.17 -12.86
CA LEU A 679 -6.12 -3.24 -13.96
C LEU A 679 -6.73 -1.87 -14.27
N ARG A 680 -6.97 -1.05 -13.24
CA ARG A 680 -7.54 0.28 -13.42
C ARG A 680 -6.53 1.28 -13.95
N MET A 681 -5.24 1.09 -13.66
CA MET A 681 -4.17 1.83 -14.31
C MET A 681 -4.09 1.49 -15.80
N MET A 682 -4.18 0.20 -16.16
CA MET A 682 -4.05 -0.25 -17.56
C MET A 682 -5.34 -0.11 -18.38
N GLY A 683 -6.49 -0.21 -17.71
CA GLY A 683 -7.80 -0.34 -18.34
C GLY A 683 -8.67 0.93 -18.23
N PRO A 684 -9.98 0.80 -18.49
CA PRO A 684 -10.65 -0.41 -18.96
C PRO A 684 -10.06 -0.92 -20.27
N LEU A 685 -9.97 -2.25 -20.42
CA LEU A 685 -9.37 -2.91 -21.57
C LEU A 685 -10.47 -3.36 -22.54
N VAL A 686 -10.23 -3.14 -23.84
CA VAL A 686 -10.96 -3.83 -24.92
C VAL A 686 -10.10 -4.98 -25.40
N ILE A 687 -10.65 -6.20 -25.37
CA ILE A 687 -10.00 -7.40 -25.86
C ILE A 687 -10.75 -7.99 -27.04
N GLY A 688 -10.03 -8.42 -28.07
CA GLY A 688 -10.56 -9.17 -29.20
C GLY A 688 -9.98 -10.57 -29.23
N ARG A 689 -10.81 -11.60 -29.39
CA ARG A 689 -10.38 -13.00 -29.47
C ARG A 689 -11.09 -13.77 -30.56
N PRO A 690 -10.40 -14.71 -31.24
CA PRO A 690 -11.05 -15.59 -32.20
C PRO A 690 -12.01 -16.54 -31.47
N VAL A 691 -13.20 -16.69 -32.04
CA VAL A 691 -14.24 -17.64 -31.62
C VAL A 691 -14.73 -18.42 -32.83
N GLU A 692 -15.46 -19.52 -32.58
CA GLU A 692 -16.00 -20.38 -33.65
C GLU A 692 -14.92 -20.86 -34.62
N ASP A 693 -13.87 -21.50 -34.08
CA ASP A 693 -12.71 -21.99 -34.83
C ASP A 693 -12.02 -20.89 -35.68
N GLY A 694 -12.06 -19.64 -35.21
CA GLY A 694 -11.45 -18.49 -35.86
C GLY A 694 -12.30 -17.87 -36.98
N GLN A 695 -13.57 -18.25 -37.12
CA GLN A 695 -14.47 -17.67 -38.13
C GLN A 695 -15.00 -16.29 -37.74
N ARG A 696 -14.99 -15.96 -36.45
CA ARG A 696 -15.48 -14.69 -35.90
C ARG A 696 -14.55 -14.19 -34.82
N THR A 697 -14.55 -12.88 -34.57
CA THR A 697 -13.81 -12.26 -33.47
C THR A 697 -14.80 -11.68 -32.47
N ARG A 698 -14.75 -12.14 -31.22
CA ARG A 698 -15.56 -11.59 -30.12
C ARG A 698 -14.79 -10.47 -29.43
N LEU A 699 -15.45 -9.33 -29.27
CA LEU A 699 -14.96 -8.19 -28.50
C LEU A 699 -15.57 -8.25 -27.10
N ASP A 700 -14.74 -8.15 -26.07
CA ASP A 700 -15.16 -8.06 -24.68
C ASP A 700 -14.48 -6.85 -24.01
N TRP A 701 -15.17 -6.25 -23.04
CA TRP A 701 -14.55 -5.43 -22.00
C TRP A 701 -13.80 -6.33 -21.03
N LEU A 702 -12.72 -5.81 -20.43
CA LEU A 702 -12.07 -6.35 -19.25
C LEU A 702 -11.74 -5.18 -18.30
N PHE A 703 -12.31 -5.19 -17.10
CA PHE A 703 -12.25 -4.05 -16.16
C PHE A 703 -12.38 -4.54 -14.71
N PRO A 704 -11.98 -3.72 -13.72
CA PRO A 704 -12.06 -4.11 -12.33
C PRO A 704 -13.47 -3.97 -11.76
N GLN A 705 -13.86 -4.91 -10.90
CA GLN A 705 -15.08 -4.85 -10.10
C GLN A 705 -14.69 -5.27 -8.67
N GLY A 706 -14.55 -4.28 -7.78
CA GLY A 706 -13.92 -4.45 -6.49
C GLY A 706 -12.48 -4.95 -6.61
N ASP A 707 -12.18 -6.05 -5.93
CA ASP A 707 -10.88 -6.73 -5.96
C ASP A 707 -10.79 -7.83 -7.03
N SER A 708 -11.77 -7.92 -7.94
CA SER A 708 -11.85 -8.90 -9.02
C SER A 708 -11.77 -8.24 -10.41
N SER A 709 -11.54 -9.06 -11.43
CA SER A 709 -11.60 -8.62 -12.83
C SER A 709 -12.79 -9.25 -13.54
N VAL A 710 -13.62 -8.43 -14.20
CA VAL A 710 -14.83 -8.89 -14.92
C VAL A 710 -14.64 -8.70 -16.42
N SER A 711 -15.17 -9.64 -17.20
CA SER A 711 -15.24 -9.55 -18.66
C SER A 711 -16.68 -9.52 -19.14
N SER A 712 -17.04 -8.50 -19.92
CA SER A 712 -18.41 -8.31 -20.43
C SER A 712 -18.41 -8.17 -21.95
N PRO A 713 -19.33 -8.85 -22.68
CA PRO A 713 -19.31 -8.86 -24.13
C PRO A 713 -19.70 -7.51 -24.73
N ILE A 714 -18.99 -7.09 -25.78
CA ILE A 714 -19.26 -5.87 -26.55
C ILE A 714 -19.99 -6.22 -27.84
N ALA A 715 -19.33 -6.95 -28.74
CA ALA A 715 -19.80 -7.23 -30.09
C ALA A 715 -19.16 -8.49 -30.68
N LEU A 716 -19.75 -9.01 -31.76
CA LEU A 716 -19.21 -10.12 -32.52
C LEU A 716 -19.01 -9.69 -33.96
N LEU A 717 -17.77 -9.71 -34.41
CA LEU A 717 -17.36 -9.28 -35.73
C LEU A 717 -17.03 -10.51 -36.60
N PRO A 718 -17.02 -10.35 -37.94
CA PRO A 718 -16.27 -11.27 -38.80
C PRO A 718 -14.83 -11.44 -38.29
N ALA A 719 -14.18 -12.54 -38.66
CA ALA A 719 -12.77 -12.75 -38.35
C ALA A 719 -11.96 -11.51 -38.77
N LEU A 720 -11.16 -11.00 -37.85
CA LEU A 720 -10.20 -9.93 -38.10
C LEU A 720 -8.91 -10.55 -38.65
N ASP A 721 -8.28 -9.84 -39.57
CA ASP A 721 -7.04 -10.27 -40.21
C ASP A 721 -5.84 -9.69 -39.44
N ASP A 722 -4.73 -10.41 -39.38
CA ASP A 722 -3.50 -9.88 -38.77
C ASP A 722 -3.06 -8.58 -39.49
N GLY A 723 -2.69 -7.58 -38.69
CA GLY A 723 -2.38 -6.23 -39.17
C GLY A 723 -3.60 -5.33 -39.39
N ASP A 724 -4.82 -5.81 -39.16
CA ASP A 724 -5.95 -4.91 -38.94
C ASP A 724 -5.64 -3.99 -37.73
N ARG A 725 -5.88 -2.69 -37.89
CA ARG A 725 -5.65 -1.69 -36.84
C ARG A 725 -6.94 -1.41 -36.09
N ILE A 726 -6.90 -1.58 -34.78
CA ILE A 726 -8.01 -1.29 -33.87
C ILE A 726 -7.79 0.09 -33.28
N VAL A 727 -8.81 0.93 -33.34
CA VAL A 727 -8.81 2.28 -32.78
C VAL A 727 -9.97 2.40 -31.81
N VAL A 728 -9.67 2.66 -30.53
CA VAL A 728 -10.66 2.88 -29.48
C VAL A 728 -10.68 4.36 -29.13
N ARG A 729 -11.81 4.98 -29.39
CA ARG A 729 -12.01 6.42 -29.30
C ARG A 729 -12.89 6.75 -28.12
N ASN A 730 -12.42 7.63 -27.25
CA ASN A 730 -13.23 8.22 -26.18
C ASN A 730 -13.68 9.62 -26.61
N LEU A 731 -14.96 9.78 -26.92
CA LEU A 731 -15.46 11.03 -27.51
C LEU A 731 -15.45 12.20 -26.52
N THR A 732 -15.49 11.94 -25.20
CA THR A 732 -15.30 12.97 -24.17
C THR A 732 -13.88 13.51 -24.23
N ARG A 733 -12.89 12.62 -24.32
CA ARG A 733 -11.47 12.97 -24.39
C ARG A 733 -11.12 13.70 -25.67
N GLU A 734 -11.59 13.22 -26.83
CA GLU A 734 -11.38 13.90 -28.12
C GLU A 734 -11.94 15.33 -28.15
N ALA A 735 -13.01 15.59 -27.39
CA ALA A 735 -13.60 16.92 -27.28
C ALA A 735 -12.85 17.82 -26.29
N ASN A 736 -11.95 17.28 -25.46
CA ASN A 736 -11.20 18.01 -24.44
C ASN A 736 -9.91 18.58 -25.06
N PRO A 737 -9.79 19.92 -25.21
CA PRO A 737 -8.63 20.54 -25.86
C PRO A 737 -7.33 20.44 -25.05
N ASN A 738 -7.38 19.91 -23.82
CA ASN A 738 -6.20 19.67 -22.99
C ASN A 738 -5.61 18.28 -23.18
N VAL A 739 -6.27 17.42 -23.97
CA VAL A 739 -5.75 16.09 -24.32
C VAL A 739 -4.86 16.24 -25.55
N PRO A 740 -3.59 15.80 -25.49
CA PRO A 740 -2.74 15.72 -26.68
C PRO A 740 -3.37 14.87 -27.79
N ASP A 741 -3.14 15.22 -29.06
CA ASP A 741 -3.77 14.55 -30.20
C ASP A 741 -3.46 13.03 -30.25
N ASP A 742 -2.27 12.64 -29.80
CA ASP A 742 -1.77 11.27 -29.66
C ASP A 742 -2.36 10.51 -28.46
N GLU A 743 -2.93 11.21 -27.48
CA GLU A 743 -3.63 10.62 -26.33
C GLU A 743 -5.16 10.65 -26.45
N ALA A 744 -5.68 11.21 -27.54
CA ALA A 744 -7.11 11.39 -27.77
C ALA A 744 -7.84 10.05 -28.00
N TYR A 745 -7.12 9.05 -28.49
CA TYR A 745 -7.59 7.68 -28.72
C TYR A 745 -6.50 6.68 -28.36
N ALA A 746 -6.88 5.42 -28.19
CA ALA A 746 -5.95 4.32 -28.05
C ALA A 746 -6.00 3.44 -29.30
N GLN A 747 -4.87 2.82 -29.65
CA GLN A 747 -4.81 1.89 -30.78
C GLN A 747 -3.94 0.67 -30.50
N THR A 748 -4.16 -0.39 -31.28
CA THR A 748 -3.38 -1.63 -31.28
C THR A 748 -3.57 -2.32 -32.63
N TYR A 749 -2.75 -3.33 -32.92
CA TYR A 749 -2.88 -4.16 -34.12
C TYR A 749 -3.27 -5.60 -33.77
N VAL A 750 -4.04 -6.23 -34.66
CA VAL A 750 -4.43 -7.64 -34.53
C VAL A 750 -3.22 -8.54 -34.79
N ARG A 751 -2.94 -9.45 -33.85
CA ARG A 751 -1.88 -10.47 -33.92
C ARG A 751 -2.48 -11.83 -33.57
N ASP A 752 -2.29 -12.82 -34.43
CA ASP A 752 -2.88 -14.16 -34.31
C ASP A 752 -4.41 -14.12 -34.10
N GLY A 753 -5.08 -13.18 -34.77
CA GLY A 753 -6.53 -12.95 -34.64
C GLY A 753 -7.00 -12.39 -33.29
N ALA A 754 -6.08 -11.98 -32.40
CA ALA A 754 -6.35 -11.42 -31.09
C ALA A 754 -5.74 -10.02 -30.92
N PHE A 755 -6.25 -9.24 -29.96
CA PHE A 755 -5.68 -7.95 -29.58
C PHE A 755 -6.12 -7.53 -28.18
N ARG A 756 -5.40 -6.56 -27.59
CA ARG A 756 -5.76 -5.88 -26.35
C ARG A 756 -5.38 -4.41 -26.44
N VAL A 757 -6.27 -3.54 -25.99
CA VAL A 757 -5.99 -2.11 -25.90
C VAL A 757 -6.67 -1.50 -24.68
N GLY A 758 -5.91 -0.75 -23.89
CA GLY A 758 -6.42 0.07 -22.79
C GLY A 758 -6.80 1.45 -23.27
N ILE A 759 -7.85 2.02 -22.71
CA ILE A 759 -8.29 3.39 -22.99
C ILE A 759 -8.53 4.13 -21.69
N ALA A 760 -7.97 5.34 -21.59
CA ALA A 760 -8.30 6.23 -20.48
C ALA A 760 -9.76 6.64 -20.57
N ALA A 761 -10.52 6.46 -19.49
CA ALA A 761 -11.93 6.79 -19.47
C ALA A 761 -12.42 7.10 -18.05
N ASP A 762 -13.39 8.00 -17.95
CA ASP A 762 -14.12 8.25 -16.72
C ASP A 762 -15.41 7.40 -16.69
N ALA A 763 -15.74 6.86 -15.52
CA ALA A 763 -17.05 6.26 -15.27
C ALA A 763 -17.41 6.32 -13.78
N LEU A 764 -18.71 6.28 -13.47
CA LEU A 764 -19.21 6.17 -12.10
C LEU A 764 -18.89 4.77 -11.55
N GLY A 765 -18.44 4.70 -10.30
CA GLY A 765 -18.33 3.46 -9.52
C GLY A 765 -19.69 2.82 -9.24
N ALA A 766 -19.69 1.57 -8.78
CA ALA A 766 -20.92 0.82 -8.56
C ALA A 766 -21.83 1.49 -7.53
N SER A 767 -21.25 1.97 -6.42
CA SER A 767 -21.97 2.68 -5.37
C SER A 767 -22.65 3.96 -5.92
N ALA A 768 -21.95 4.72 -6.76
CA ALA A 768 -22.44 5.94 -7.37
C ALA A 768 -23.54 5.67 -8.39
N ARG A 769 -23.45 4.56 -9.15
CA ARG A 769 -24.52 4.09 -10.04
C ARG A 769 -25.76 3.72 -9.26
N ARG A 770 -25.62 2.97 -8.16
CA ARG A 770 -26.74 2.62 -7.26
C ARG A 770 -27.40 3.87 -6.68
N ALA A 771 -26.62 4.85 -6.26
CA ALA A 771 -27.13 6.11 -5.71
C ALA A 771 -27.87 6.95 -6.75
N LEU A 772 -27.35 6.99 -7.98
CA LEU A 772 -27.93 7.74 -9.09
C LEU A 772 -29.23 7.12 -9.60
N ILE A 773 -29.25 5.80 -9.75
CA ILE A 773 -30.39 5.06 -10.29
C ILE A 773 -31.46 4.91 -9.21
N GLY A 774 -31.09 4.49 -8.00
CA GLY A 774 -31.99 4.35 -6.85
C GLY A 774 -32.61 2.96 -6.73
N PHE A 775 -31.78 1.92 -6.61
CA PHE A 775 -32.24 0.54 -6.48
C PHE A 775 -31.74 -0.16 -5.21
N ASP A 776 -32.46 -1.21 -4.82
CA ASP A 776 -32.10 -2.12 -3.71
C ASP A 776 -31.13 -3.19 -4.21
N ASN A 777 -29.89 -3.16 -3.75
CA ASN A 777 -28.83 -4.11 -4.15
C ASN A 777 -29.12 -5.56 -3.72
N GLN A 778 -29.97 -5.77 -2.70
CA GLN A 778 -30.36 -7.11 -2.23
C GLN A 778 -31.24 -7.88 -3.22
N ILE A 779 -31.78 -7.18 -4.23
CA ILE A 779 -32.58 -7.79 -5.30
C ILE A 779 -31.69 -8.01 -6.51
N ASP A 780 -31.36 -9.27 -6.80
CA ASP A 780 -30.52 -9.63 -7.93
C ASP A 780 -31.28 -9.62 -9.26
N VAL A 781 -30.69 -9.00 -10.28
CA VAL A 781 -31.30 -8.90 -11.61
C VAL A 781 -31.49 -10.28 -12.24
N TYR A 782 -30.57 -11.22 -12.08
CA TYR A 782 -30.66 -12.54 -12.68
C TYR A 782 -31.61 -13.47 -11.92
N GLU A 783 -31.39 -13.61 -10.62
CA GLU A 783 -32.13 -14.54 -9.78
C GLU A 783 -33.54 -14.02 -9.52
N ASP A 784 -33.67 -12.81 -9.00
CA ASP A 784 -34.95 -12.31 -8.47
C ASP A 784 -35.79 -11.65 -9.55
N LEU A 785 -35.18 -10.92 -10.48
CA LEU A 785 -35.94 -10.17 -11.48
C LEU A 785 -36.12 -10.94 -12.80
N MET A 786 -35.10 -11.67 -13.27
CA MET A 786 -35.24 -12.56 -14.43
C MET A 786 -35.80 -13.93 -14.07
N GLY A 787 -35.55 -14.43 -12.86
CA GLY A 787 -36.03 -15.75 -12.42
C GLY A 787 -35.09 -16.87 -12.84
N CYS A 788 -33.86 -16.52 -13.19
CA CYS A 788 -32.84 -17.41 -13.68
C CYS A 788 -31.90 -17.80 -12.52
N LYS A 789 -32.49 -18.28 -11.42
CA LYS A 789 -31.74 -18.76 -10.26
C LYS A 789 -31.12 -20.11 -10.55
N GLU A 790 -29.83 -20.25 -10.30
CA GLU A 790 -29.17 -21.54 -10.37
C GLU A 790 -29.73 -22.47 -9.28
N VAL A 791 -30.01 -23.72 -9.63
CA VAL A 791 -30.52 -24.70 -8.67
C VAL A 791 -29.71 -25.99 -8.74
N GLN A 792 -29.52 -26.63 -7.59
CA GLN A 792 -28.97 -27.98 -7.55
C GLN A 792 -30.05 -29.07 -7.71
N THR A 793 -31.32 -28.70 -7.56
CA THR A 793 -32.45 -29.63 -7.72
C THR A 793 -33.66 -28.95 -8.34
N CYS A 794 -34.35 -29.65 -9.24
CA CYS A 794 -35.60 -29.22 -9.86
C CYS A 794 -36.61 -30.37 -9.78
N GLY A 795 -37.63 -30.21 -8.92
CA GLY A 795 -38.56 -31.29 -8.58
C GLY A 795 -37.87 -32.47 -7.86
N ARG A 796 -37.73 -33.62 -8.54
CA ARG A 796 -37.00 -34.81 -8.04
C ARG A 796 -35.65 -35.02 -8.72
N ASN A 797 -35.28 -34.15 -9.65
CA ASN A 797 -34.06 -34.28 -10.42
C ASN A 797 -32.96 -33.43 -9.78
N ASN A 798 -31.74 -33.97 -9.73
CA ASN A 798 -30.57 -33.16 -9.47
C ASN A 798 -30.16 -32.47 -10.77
N CYS A 799 -29.83 -31.19 -10.68
CA CYS A 799 -29.35 -30.40 -11.80
C CYS A 799 -27.82 -30.28 -11.73
N ASP A 800 -27.17 -30.21 -12.88
CA ASP A 800 -25.75 -29.88 -12.96
C ASP A 800 -25.55 -28.38 -12.68
N ALA A 801 -24.35 -27.97 -12.29
CA ALA A 801 -24.02 -26.55 -12.13
C ALA A 801 -24.31 -25.76 -13.42
N GLY A 802 -24.69 -24.49 -13.28
CA GLY A 802 -25.09 -23.60 -14.36
C GLY A 802 -26.47 -23.90 -14.96
N HIS A 803 -27.36 -24.57 -14.22
CA HIS A 803 -28.72 -24.89 -14.65
C HIS A 803 -29.78 -24.25 -13.74
N TYR A 804 -30.92 -23.90 -14.34
CA TYR A 804 -32.11 -23.40 -13.64
C TYR A 804 -33.26 -24.39 -13.75
N CYS A 805 -34.27 -24.24 -12.88
CA CYS A 805 -35.50 -25.02 -12.94
C CYS A 805 -36.51 -24.30 -13.83
N SER A 806 -36.84 -24.86 -15.00
CA SER A 806 -37.85 -24.25 -15.87
C SER A 806 -39.28 -24.45 -15.32
N ASP A 807 -40.25 -23.69 -15.84
CA ASP A 807 -41.68 -23.82 -15.50
C ASP A 807 -42.22 -25.26 -15.68
N ALA A 808 -41.53 -26.10 -16.45
CA ALA A 808 -41.85 -27.50 -16.70
C ALA A 808 -41.21 -28.48 -15.67
N GLU A 809 -40.57 -27.97 -14.61
CA GLU A 809 -39.80 -28.74 -13.63
C GLU A 809 -38.65 -29.57 -14.25
N THR A 810 -37.99 -29.02 -15.28
CA THR A 810 -36.80 -29.63 -15.89
C THR A 810 -35.56 -28.77 -15.68
N CYS A 811 -34.42 -29.42 -15.43
CA CYS A 811 -33.11 -28.77 -15.35
C CYS A 811 -32.70 -28.32 -16.76
N GLU A 812 -32.63 -27.02 -16.99
CA GLU A 812 -32.22 -26.42 -18.26
C GLU A 812 -31.00 -25.50 -18.04
N PRO A 813 -30.09 -25.34 -19.02
CA PRO A 813 -28.95 -24.44 -18.86
C PRO A 813 -29.40 -23.00 -18.61
N LEU A 814 -28.70 -22.26 -17.75
CA LEU A 814 -28.98 -20.84 -17.46
C LEU A 814 -29.00 -19.98 -18.74
N SER A 815 -28.16 -20.30 -19.72
CA SER A 815 -28.16 -19.63 -21.04
C SER A 815 -29.53 -19.71 -21.75
N GLY A 816 -30.27 -20.80 -21.51
CA GLY A 816 -31.64 -20.97 -21.99
C GLY A 816 -32.62 -20.04 -21.29
N CYS A 817 -32.48 -19.84 -19.98
CA CYS A 817 -33.29 -18.90 -19.21
C CYS A 817 -33.14 -17.47 -19.72
N PHE A 818 -31.89 -17.01 -19.86
CA PHE A 818 -31.60 -15.66 -20.34
C PHE A 818 -32.15 -15.42 -21.75
N SER A 819 -32.08 -16.44 -22.61
CA SER A 819 -32.60 -16.36 -23.98
C SER A 819 -34.13 -16.36 -24.05
N ALA A 820 -34.80 -16.92 -23.04
CA ALA A 820 -36.26 -17.05 -22.98
C ALA A 820 -36.94 -15.95 -22.15
N PHE A 821 -36.18 -15.15 -21.40
CA PHE A 821 -36.71 -14.06 -20.59
C PHE A 821 -37.44 -13.01 -21.43
N ASP A 822 -38.66 -12.69 -21.02
CA ASP A 822 -39.54 -11.72 -21.69
C ASP A 822 -40.19 -10.81 -20.64
N LEU A 823 -39.75 -9.55 -20.63
CA LEU A 823 -40.24 -8.54 -19.70
C LEU A 823 -41.73 -8.23 -19.89
N GLU A 824 -42.26 -8.30 -21.12
CA GLU A 824 -43.69 -8.06 -21.36
C GLU A 824 -44.54 -9.14 -20.68
N ARG A 825 -44.10 -10.40 -20.77
CA ARG A 825 -44.73 -11.53 -20.07
C ARG A 825 -44.66 -11.36 -18.55
N VAL A 826 -43.52 -10.93 -18.02
CA VAL A 826 -43.39 -10.63 -16.58
C VAL A 826 -44.32 -9.49 -16.18
N ALA A 827 -44.45 -8.43 -16.98
CA ALA A 827 -45.34 -7.30 -16.72
C ALA A 827 -46.83 -7.71 -16.70
N GLU A 828 -47.23 -8.73 -17.45
CA GLU A 828 -48.58 -9.29 -17.39
C GLU A 828 -48.83 -10.11 -16.12
N THR A 829 -47.83 -10.87 -15.65
CA THR A 829 -47.99 -11.81 -14.53
C THR A 829 -47.64 -11.21 -13.16
N ASP A 830 -46.66 -10.30 -13.12
CA ASP A 830 -46.12 -9.63 -11.93
C ASP A 830 -45.67 -8.19 -12.31
N PRO A 831 -46.63 -7.24 -12.36
CA PRO A 831 -46.35 -5.86 -12.74
C PRO A 831 -45.34 -5.15 -11.81
N GLU A 832 -45.28 -5.54 -10.53
CA GLU A 832 -44.35 -4.93 -9.57
C GLU A 832 -42.92 -5.39 -9.83
N ARG A 833 -42.72 -6.68 -10.09
CA ARG A 833 -41.41 -7.23 -10.50
C ARG A 833 -40.95 -6.62 -11.82
N ALA A 834 -41.85 -6.47 -12.79
CA ALA A 834 -41.53 -5.80 -14.05
C ALA A 834 -41.12 -4.33 -13.82
N ALA A 835 -41.83 -3.58 -12.98
CA ALA A 835 -41.47 -2.21 -12.65
C ALA A 835 -40.10 -2.10 -11.96
N ARG A 836 -39.76 -3.05 -11.06
CA ARG A 836 -38.42 -3.14 -10.46
C ARG A 836 -37.35 -3.43 -11.50
N PHE A 837 -37.61 -4.36 -12.43
CA PHE A 837 -36.69 -4.67 -13.53
C PHE A 837 -36.51 -3.48 -14.49
N GLU A 838 -37.58 -2.79 -14.88
CA GLU A 838 -37.51 -1.60 -15.74
C GLU A 838 -36.57 -0.52 -15.17
N HIS A 839 -36.51 -0.39 -13.85
CA HIS A 839 -35.62 0.54 -13.18
C HIS A 839 -34.12 0.17 -13.27
N ARG A 840 -33.81 -1.10 -13.54
CA ARG A 840 -32.44 -1.62 -13.70
C ARG A 840 -31.92 -1.54 -15.14
N ILE A 841 -32.78 -1.20 -16.11
CA ILE A 841 -32.38 -1.16 -17.51
C ILE A 841 -31.62 0.12 -17.82
N VAL A 842 -30.37 -0.03 -18.25
CA VAL A 842 -29.51 1.08 -18.67
C VAL A 842 -29.60 1.25 -20.19
N HIS A 843 -30.63 1.98 -20.65
CA HIS A 843 -30.79 2.26 -22.08
C HIS A 843 -29.75 3.22 -22.65
N ASP A 844 -29.15 4.06 -21.80
CA ASP A 844 -28.14 5.04 -22.18
C ASP A 844 -26.93 4.96 -21.22
N PRO A 845 -25.99 4.03 -21.48
CA PRO A 845 -24.79 3.86 -20.67
C PRO A 845 -23.88 5.10 -20.63
N THR A 846 -24.01 6.03 -21.59
CA THR A 846 -23.19 7.25 -21.66
C THR A 846 -23.48 8.23 -20.51
N ARG A 847 -24.55 7.98 -19.73
CA ARG A 847 -24.83 8.71 -18.49
C ARG A 847 -24.04 8.21 -17.29
N LEU A 848 -23.44 7.02 -17.40
CA LEU A 848 -22.71 6.34 -16.34
C LEU A 848 -21.21 6.27 -16.60
N GLY A 849 -20.77 6.48 -17.84
CA GLY A 849 -19.36 6.55 -18.22
C GLY A 849 -19.18 7.15 -19.61
N ASP A 850 -17.93 7.37 -19.99
CA ASP A 850 -17.60 8.04 -21.25
C ASP A 850 -18.11 7.28 -22.49
N PRO A 851 -18.64 7.97 -23.52
CA PRO A 851 -19.02 7.37 -24.79
C PRO A 851 -17.79 6.86 -25.57
N ILE A 852 -17.84 5.60 -26.00
CA ILE A 852 -16.75 4.92 -26.71
C ILE A 852 -17.16 4.53 -28.13
N VAL A 853 -16.24 4.65 -29.07
CA VAL A 853 -16.37 4.10 -30.43
C VAL A 853 -15.15 3.23 -30.74
N ILE A 854 -15.38 2.02 -31.25
CA ILE A 854 -14.31 1.12 -31.69
C ILE A 854 -14.35 1.03 -33.21
N GLU A 855 -13.28 1.48 -33.87
CA GLU A 855 -13.11 1.42 -35.33
C GLU A 855 -12.04 0.39 -35.68
N VAL A 856 -12.31 -0.42 -36.71
CA VAL A 856 -11.39 -1.43 -37.22
C VAL A 856 -11.03 -1.06 -38.64
N TYR A 857 -9.75 -0.82 -38.90
CA TYR A 857 -9.21 -0.50 -40.21
C TYR A 857 -8.41 -1.68 -40.74
N SER A 858 -8.49 -1.92 -42.05
CA SER A 858 -7.56 -2.84 -42.72
C SER A 858 -6.13 -2.30 -42.66
N ALA A 859 -5.16 -3.16 -42.94
CA ALA A 859 -3.75 -2.76 -43.09
C ALA A 859 -3.54 -1.65 -44.14
N ASP A 860 -4.41 -1.57 -45.16
CA ASP A 860 -4.40 -0.52 -46.19
C ASP A 860 -5.09 0.79 -45.75
N GLY A 861 -5.63 0.83 -44.52
CA GLY A 861 -6.31 1.99 -43.94
C GLY A 861 -7.80 2.12 -44.29
N GLU A 862 -8.44 1.10 -44.89
CA GLU A 862 -9.88 1.12 -45.15
C GLU A 862 -10.67 0.73 -43.90
N LEU A 863 -11.70 1.51 -43.53
CA LEU A 863 -12.57 1.19 -42.40
C LEU A 863 -13.41 -0.08 -42.70
N LYS A 864 -13.15 -1.16 -41.97
CA LYS A 864 -13.89 -2.44 -42.05
C LYS A 864 -15.15 -2.41 -41.18
N HIS A 865 -15.00 -1.97 -39.92
CA HIS A 865 -16.06 -2.00 -38.92
C HIS A 865 -16.03 -0.75 -38.03
N SER A 866 -17.20 -0.32 -37.56
CA SER A 866 -17.37 0.72 -36.54
C SER A 866 -18.40 0.20 -35.54
N VAL A 867 -18.04 0.17 -34.26
CA VAL A 867 -18.86 -0.32 -33.16
C VAL A 867 -19.07 0.83 -32.18
N ASP A 868 -20.27 1.39 -32.17
CA ASP A 868 -20.72 2.47 -31.29
C ASP A 868 -21.89 2.04 -30.38
N LYS A 869 -22.28 0.76 -30.47
CA LYS A 869 -23.38 0.15 -29.74
C LYS A 869 -23.06 -1.27 -29.32
N LEU A 870 -23.68 -1.70 -28.23
CA LEU A 870 -23.60 -3.09 -27.78
C LEU A 870 -24.26 -4.03 -28.77
N GLY A 871 -23.53 -5.07 -29.19
CA GLY A 871 -24.05 -6.20 -29.95
C GLY A 871 -24.72 -7.27 -29.08
N TYR A 872 -24.47 -7.22 -27.77
CA TYR A 872 -24.98 -8.17 -26.78
C TYR A 872 -25.71 -7.48 -25.65
N THR A 873 -26.65 -8.20 -25.07
CA THR A 873 -27.14 -7.89 -23.73
C THR A 873 -26.18 -8.49 -22.71
N TYR A 874 -25.85 -7.75 -21.67
CA TYR A 874 -25.16 -8.28 -20.50
C TYR A 874 -25.70 -7.63 -19.22
N THR A 875 -25.34 -8.18 -18.06
CA THR A 875 -25.50 -7.47 -16.79
C THR A 875 -24.14 -7.30 -16.14
N SER A 876 -24.01 -6.22 -15.37
CA SER A 876 -22.85 -5.94 -14.56
C SER A 876 -23.31 -5.03 -13.43
N GLN A 877 -22.77 -5.23 -12.23
CA GLN A 877 -23.12 -4.48 -11.04
C GLN A 877 -24.63 -4.37 -10.79
N ASN A 878 -25.33 -5.50 -10.99
CA ASN A 878 -26.77 -5.63 -10.82
C ASN A 878 -27.60 -4.63 -11.67
N LEU A 879 -27.06 -4.28 -12.85
CA LEU A 879 -27.68 -3.47 -13.88
C LEU A 879 -27.75 -4.22 -15.21
N TYR A 880 -28.84 -4.01 -15.95
CA TYR A 880 -29.11 -4.68 -17.22
C TYR A 880 -28.79 -3.75 -18.40
N TYR A 881 -27.85 -4.16 -19.25
CA TYR A 881 -27.40 -3.42 -20.43
C TYR A 881 -27.95 -4.09 -21.69
N PRO A 882 -28.96 -3.51 -22.37
CA PRO A 882 -29.58 -4.14 -23.52
C PRO A 882 -28.71 -4.02 -24.78
N ALA A 883 -28.74 -5.05 -25.63
CA ALA A 883 -28.22 -4.95 -26.99
C ALA A 883 -28.81 -3.73 -27.73
N GLY A 884 -27.96 -3.01 -28.47
CA GLY A 884 -28.30 -1.79 -29.19
C GLY A 884 -28.17 -0.51 -28.37
N ALA A 885 -27.93 -0.58 -27.06
CA ALA A 885 -27.56 0.59 -26.27
C ALA A 885 -26.22 1.18 -26.75
N PRO A 886 -26.00 2.51 -26.64
CA PRO A 886 -24.71 3.13 -26.94
C PRO A 886 -23.57 2.49 -26.15
N LEU A 887 -22.41 2.38 -26.77
CA LEU A 887 -21.22 1.89 -26.11
C LEU A 887 -20.62 2.98 -25.21
N ALA A 888 -20.35 2.63 -23.95
CA ALA A 888 -19.72 3.51 -22.97
C ALA A 888 -18.73 2.74 -22.09
N ALA A 889 -17.79 3.46 -21.48
CA ALA A 889 -16.83 2.89 -20.55
C ALA A 889 -17.52 2.25 -19.33
N PRO A 890 -17.25 0.97 -19.04
CA PRO A 890 -17.91 0.26 -17.93
C PRO A 890 -17.28 0.56 -16.57
N ALA A 891 -16.10 1.16 -16.53
CA ALA A 891 -15.38 1.57 -15.33
C ALA A 891 -14.43 2.71 -15.68
N GLU A 892 -14.04 3.48 -14.66
CA GLU A 892 -12.95 4.44 -14.78
C GLU A 892 -11.62 3.71 -14.94
N GLY A 893 -10.69 4.29 -15.68
CA GLY A 893 -9.29 3.86 -15.70
C GLY A 893 -8.39 4.75 -16.55
N TRP A 894 -7.08 4.53 -16.42
CA TRP A 894 -6.05 5.45 -16.94
C TRP A 894 -5.48 5.06 -18.31
N GLY A 895 -5.79 3.85 -18.81
CA GLY A 895 -5.31 3.38 -20.11
C GLY A 895 -3.79 3.35 -20.25
N LEU A 896 -3.03 3.28 -19.14
CA LEU A 896 -1.58 3.29 -19.15
C LEU A 896 -1.01 1.97 -19.65
N ARG A 897 0.07 2.03 -20.41
CA ARG A 897 0.81 0.84 -20.82
C ARG A 897 2.01 0.66 -19.89
N ARG A 898 2.18 -0.53 -19.34
CA ARG A 898 3.35 -0.83 -18.51
C ARG A 898 4.64 -0.66 -19.31
N GLN A 899 5.76 -0.53 -18.62
CA GLN A 899 7.09 -0.37 -19.21
C GLN A 899 7.29 0.90 -20.08
N THR A 900 6.34 1.84 -20.07
CA THR A 900 6.48 3.16 -20.71
C THR A 900 6.90 4.26 -19.73
N PRO A 901 7.53 5.36 -20.20
CA PRO A 901 7.90 6.50 -19.34
C PRO A 901 6.70 7.09 -18.59
N ARG A 902 5.53 7.10 -19.23
CA ARG A 902 4.28 7.60 -18.66
C ARG A 902 3.79 6.76 -17.47
N PHE A 903 3.91 5.44 -17.55
CA PHE A 903 3.58 4.55 -16.43
C PHE A 903 4.50 4.79 -15.24
N ARG A 904 5.81 4.90 -15.47
CA ARG A 904 6.79 5.22 -14.42
C ARG A 904 6.52 6.57 -13.77
N SER A 905 6.20 7.59 -14.57
CA SER A 905 5.86 8.93 -14.09
C SER A 905 4.61 8.92 -13.18
N PHE A 906 3.57 8.17 -13.57
CA PHE A 906 2.38 7.98 -12.75
C PHE A 906 2.70 7.28 -11.43
N MET A 907 3.55 6.25 -11.45
CA MET A 907 4.00 5.55 -10.24
C MET A 907 4.73 6.52 -9.29
N GLY A 908 5.69 7.31 -9.80
CA GLY A 908 6.41 8.29 -8.97
C GLY A 908 5.49 9.31 -8.27
N LEU A 909 4.53 9.88 -9.01
CA LEU A 909 3.54 10.82 -8.46
C LEU A 909 2.60 10.14 -7.45
N SER A 910 2.23 8.89 -7.70
CA SER A 910 1.37 8.12 -6.80
C SER A 910 2.08 7.82 -5.47
N GLN A 911 3.40 7.55 -5.46
CA GLN A 911 4.15 7.32 -4.22
C GLN A 911 4.12 8.57 -3.35
N MET A 912 4.37 9.74 -3.94
CA MET A 912 4.34 11.03 -3.24
C MET A 912 3.01 11.26 -2.51
N LEU A 913 1.89 10.87 -3.12
CA LEU A 913 0.56 11.01 -2.51
C LEU A 913 0.32 9.97 -1.42
N LEU A 914 0.81 8.74 -1.59
CA LEU A 914 0.63 7.63 -0.64
C LEU A 914 1.50 7.74 0.62
N GLU A 915 2.61 8.46 0.57
CA GLU A 915 3.58 8.59 1.68
C GLU A 915 2.98 9.08 3.01
N GLN A 916 1.86 9.83 2.98
CA GLN A 916 1.15 10.23 4.21
C GLN A 916 0.56 9.04 5.00
N ALA A 917 0.57 7.85 4.40
CA ALA A 917 0.12 6.59 4.98
C ALA A 917 1.18 5.47 4.87
N ASP A 918 2.40 5.78 4.41
CA ASP A 918 3.42 4.76 4.15
C ASP A 918 4.16 4.36 5.45
N PRO A 919 4.15 3.07 5.84
CA PRO A 919 4.82 2.61 7.05
C PRO A 919 6.29 2.97 7.18
N ALA A 920 7.04 3.08 6.07
CA ALA A 920 8.45 3.47 6.13
C ALA A 920 8.61 4.89 6.72
N VAL A 921 7.71 5.81 6.38
CA VAL A 921 7.71 7.18 6.91
C VAL A 921 7.49 7.16 8.43
N PHE A 922 6.50 6.42 8.90
CA PHE A 922 6.22 6.31 10.35
C PHE A 922 7.34 5.58 11.11
N ALA A 923 7.94 4.55 10.51
CA ALA A 923 9.04 3.80 11.10
C ALA A 923 10.29 4.67 11.33
N SER A 924 10.52 5.70 10.50
CA SER A 924 11.62 6.66 10.69
C SER A 924 11.52 7.46 12.01
N HIS A 925 10.33 7.52 12.60
CA HIS A 925 10.05 8.19 13.86
C HIS A 925 10.12 7.28 15.10
N PHE A 926 10.49 6.00 14.96
CA PHE A 926 10.53 5.10 16.13
C PHE A 926 11.66 5.40 17.11
N VAL A 927 12.83 5.85 16.63
CA VAL A 927 14.03 6.00 17.46
C VAL A 927 14.64 7.40 17.37
N GLY A 928 15.36 7.71 16.27
CA GLY A 928 16.23 8.89 16.16
C GLY A 928 15.48 10.22 16.04
N ASN A 929 14.30 10.21 15.41
CA ASN A 929 13.50 11.41 15.13
C ASN A 929 12.06 11.26 15.63
N ALA A 930 11.90 10.80 16.88
CA ALA A 930 10.58 10.56 17.44
C ALA A 930 9.69 11.81 17.47
N LEU A 931 8.43 11.64 17.04
CA LEU A 931 7.40 12.67 17.11
C LEU A 931 7.19 13.13 18.56
N ARG A 932 6.81 14.39 18.73
CA ARG A 932 6.68 15.02 20.05
C ARG A 932 5.26 15.50 20.31
N TYR A 933 4.72 15.13 21.46
CA TYR A 933 3.34 15.43 21.87
C TYR A 933 3.35 16.31 23.12
N PRO A 934 3.56 17.63 23.01
CA PRO A 934 3.79 18.51 24.17
C PRO A 934 2.57 18.61 25.11
N TYR A 935 1.39 18.23 24.64
CA TYR A 935 0.15 18.20 25.41
C TYR A 935 -0.05 16.90 26.22
N GLU A 936 0.77 15.87 26.00
CA GLU A 936 0.73 14.61 26.74
C GLU A 936 1.41 14.69 28.12
N SER A 937 1.13 13.67 28.93
CA SER A 937 1.83 13.42 30.20
C SER A 937 3.34 13.22 29.95
N GLU A 938 4.18 13.43 30.97
CA GLU A 938 5.63 13.33 30.81
C GLU A 938 6.09 11.97 30.25
N ALA A 939 5.37 10.90 30.58
CA ALA A 939 5.62 9.55 30.08
C ALA A 939 5.37 9.38 28.57
N PHE A 940 4.44 10.15 27.98
CA PHE A 940 3.99 10.00 26.59
C PHE A 940 4.26 11.25 25.73
N ARG A 941 5.17 12.13 26.17
CA ARG A 941 5.61 13.29 25.35
C ARG A 941 6.46 12.89 24.14
N SER A 942 7.10 11.74 24.20
CA SER A 942 7.92 11.18 23.14
C SER A 942 7.15 10.05 22.47
N GLY A 943 7.01 10.06 21.15
CA GLY A 943 6.49 8.93 20.38
C GLY A 943 7.58 7.90 20.05
N GLN A 944 8.53 7.67 20.97
CA GLN A 944 9.60 6.70 20.74
C GLN A 944 9.04 5.30 20.98
N THR A 945 9.27 4.39 20.04
CA THR A 945 8.69 3.05 20.04
C THR A 945 9.76 2.02 19.71
N ASN A 946 9.90 1.02 20.57
CA ASN A 946 10.70 -0.16 20.26
C ASN A 946 9.91 -1.04 19.28
N PHE A 947 10.52 -1.47 18.18
CA PHE A 947 9.78 -2.19 17.14
C PHE A 947 10.48 -3.48 16.71
N LEU A 948 9.71 -4.57 16.65
CA LEU A 948 10.13 -5.86 16.11
C LEU A 948 9.53 -6.07 14.73
N THR A 949 10.36 -5.91 13.70
CA THR A 949 9.98 -6.23 12.32
C THR A 949 10.20 -7.72 12.08
N ILE A 950 9.13 -8.46 11.73
CA ILE A 950 9.24 -9.84 11.26
C ILE A 950 8.93 -9.90 9.77
N GLY A 951 9.95 -10.20 8.98
CA GLY A 951 9.82 -10.52 7.56
C GLY A 951 9.78 -12.03 7.37
N THR A 952 8.84 -12.54 6.58
CA THR A 952 8.81 -13.96 6.20
C THR A 952 9.56 -14.15 4.89
N LEU A 953 10.57 -15.02 4.90
CA LEU A 953 11.46 -15.17 3.75
C LEU A 953 10.69 -15.61 2.51
N GLY A 954 10.97 -14.94 1.39
CA GLY A 954 10.34 -15.19 0.09
C GLY A 954 8.87 -14.81 -0.02
N ASP A 955 8.32 -14.05 0.92
CA ASP A 955 7.01 -13.45 0.77
C ASP A 955 6.94 -12.57 -0.50
N GLN A 956 5.93 -12.82 -1.34
CA GLN A 956 5.61 -12.06 -2.56
C GLN A 956 4.20 -11.44 -2.51
N VAL A 957 3.44 -11.64 -1.42
CA VAL A 957 2.15 -10.98 -1.19
C VAL A 957 2.39 -9.59 -0.62
N VAL A 958 3.16 -9.51 0.47
CA VAL A 958 3.85 -8.28 0.90
C VAL A 958 5.33 -8.56 0.69
N PRO A 959 5.89 -8.17 -0.47
CA PRO A 959 7.26 -8.51 -0.85
C PRO A 959 8.25 -8.26 0.29
N ILE A 960 9.11 -9.24 0.59
CA ILE A 960 10.02 -9.20 1.76
C ILE A 960 10.88 -7.92 1.84
N ASN A 961 11.23 -7.30 0.69
CA ASN A 961 11.93 -6.01 0.66
C ASN A 961 11.17 -4.87 1.34
N ALA A 962 9.84 -4.95 1.42
CA ALA A 962 9.00 -3.98 2.11
C ALA A 962 9.12 -4.10 3.65
N ALA A 963 9.21 -5.33 4.20
CA ALA A 963 9.52 -5.50 5.62
C ALA A 963 10.92 -4.98 5.94
N LEU A 964 11.89 -5.28 5.07
CA LEU A 964 13.26 -4.75 5.19
C LEU A 964 13.27 -3.21 5.12
N ALA A 965 12.35 -2.57 4.37
CA ALA A 965 12.23 -1.11 4.33
C ALA A 965 11.84 -0.51 5.69
N ILE A 966 10.98 -1.18 6.48
CA ILE A 966 10.66 -0.77 7.85
C ILE A 966 11.92 -0.85 8.72
N ALA A 967 12.65 -1.97 8.65
CA ALA A 967 13.87 -2.18 9.44
C ALA A 967 15.03 -1.27 9.03
N ARG A 968 15.12 -0.86 7.77
CA ARG A 968 16.07 0.18 7.33
C ARG A 968 15.65 1.56 7.84
N ALA A 969 14.37 1.92 7.68
CA ALA A 969 13.85 3.23 8.05
C ALA A 969 13.94 3.52 9.55
N ASN A 970 13.74 2.51 10.41
CA ASN A 970 13.90 2.67 11.86
C ASN A 970 15.35 2.49 12.35
N GLY A 971 16.30 2.24 11.45
CA GLY A 971 17.74 2.13 11.71
C GLY A 971 18.21 0.77 12.22
N VAL A 972 17.35 -0.26 12.30
CA VAL A 972 17.74 -1.61 12.74
C VAL A 972 18.76 -2.26 11.81
N LEU A 973 18.62 -2.04 10.49
CA LEU A 973 19.55 -2.55 9.49
C LEU A 973 20.63 -1.51 9.18
N GLU A 974 21.89 -1.84 9.45
CA GLU A 974 23.03 -1.00 9.09
C GLU A 974 23.26 -0.97 7.57
N VAL A 975 23.36 0.24 7.01
CA VAL A 975 23.44 0.51 5.55
C VAL A 975 24.78 1.10 5.11
N LEU A 976 25.56 1.69 6.02
CA LEU A 976 26.84 2.36 5.73
C LEU A 976 28.03 1.62 6.32
N ALA A 977 27.94 1.20 7.59
CA ALA A 977 29.09 0.61 8.27
C ALA A 977 29.24 -0.88 7.95
N SER A 978 30.46 -1.27 7.59
CA SER A 978 30.80 -2.68 7.33
C SER A 978 30.71 -3.52 8.60
N ASP A 979 29.96 -4.62 8.54
CA ASP A 979 29.92 -5.62 9.59
C ASP A 979 31.15 -6.55 9.48
N PRO A 980 31.94 -6.74 10.55
CA PRO A 980 33.13 -7.60 10.52
C PRO A 980 32.87 -9.06 10.12
N ARG A 981 31.65 -9.57 10.33
CA ARG A 981 31.24 -10.94 9.99
C ARG A 981 31.20 -11.15 8.48
N TYR A 982 30.75 -10.13 7.74
CA TYR A 982 30.45 -10.22 6.31
C TYR A 982 31.39 -9.39 5.43
N GLY A 983 32.12 -8.42 6.01
CA GLY A 983 32.96 -7.48 5.27
C GLY A 983 32.16 -6.44 4.46
N MET A 984 30.87 -6.29 4.77
CA MET A 984 29.94 -5.34 4.16
C MET A 984 28.84 -4.99 5.17
N PRO A 985 28.05 -3.91 4.99
CA PRO A 985 26.91 -3.63 5.84
C PRO A 985 25.89 -4.78 5.86
N GLU A 986 25.18 -4.92 6.97
CA GLU A 986 24.14 -5.95 7.14
C GLU A 986 23.11 -5.90 6.01
N ASN A 987 22.73 -4.68 5.60
CA ASN A 987 21.84 -4.46 4.48
C ASN A 987 22.38 -5.04 3.17
N GLN A 988 23.65 -4.79 2.86
CA GLN A 988 24.28 -5.29 1.63
C GLN A 988 24.42 -6.82 1.67
N PHE A 989 24.71 -7.39 2.85
CA PHE A 989 24.75 -8.85 3.03
C PHE A 989 23.42 -9.51 2.65
N LEU A 990 22.28 -8.93 3.03
CA LEU A 990 20.97 -9.43 2.63
C LEU A 990 20.72 -9.33 1.12
N ILE A 991 21.18 -8.25 0.48
CA ILE A 991 21.05 -8.04 -0.96
C ILE A 991 21.88 -9.06 -1.75
N GLU A 992 23.17 -9.21 -1.41
CA GLU A 992 24.09 -10.13 -2.09
C GLU A 992 23.73 -11.61 -1.90
N ASN A 993 22.91 -11.93 -0.89
CA ASN A 993 22.33 -13.26 -0.69
C ASN A 993 20.87 -13.37 -1.17
N PHE A 994 20.42 -12.43 -2.02
CA PHE A 994 19.12 -12.46 -2.70
C PHE A 994 17.90 -12.48 -1.77
N VAL A 995 18.05 -12.03 -0.53
CA VAL A 995 16.96 -11.99 0.45
C VAL A 995 15.92 -10.94 0.06
N TYR A 996 16.36 -9.79 -0.46
CA TYR A 996 15.50 -8.72 -0.99
C TYR A 996 14.63 -9.18 -2.16
N GLU A 997 15.23 -9.95 -3.07
CA GLU A 997 14.52 -10.55 -4.20
C GLU A 997 13.54 -11.62 -3.69
N GLY A 998 14.03 -12.58 -2.91
CA GLY A 998 13.17 -13.58 -2.26
C GLY A 998 12.45 -14.51 -3.23
N ILE A 999 12.99 -14.75 -4.43
CA ILE A 999 12.36 -15.60 -5.46
C ILE A 999 13.14 -16.92 -5.60
N ALA A 1000 12.63 -17.99 -4.99
CA ALA A 1000 13.29 -19.30 -4.99
C ALA A 1000 13.44 -19.91 -6.40
N THR A 1001 12.48 -19.64 -7.29
CA THR A 1001 12.42 -20.22 -8.65
C THR A 1001 13.53 -19.71 -9.58
N LEU A 1002 14.20 -18.61 -9.23
CA LEU A 1002 15.38 -18.11 -9.95
C LEU A 1002 16.65 -18.92 -9.66
N ASN A 1003 16.59 -19.91 -8.74
CA ASN A 1003 17.66 -20.86 -8.47
C ASN A 1003 19.03 -20.19 -8.22
N ARG A 1004 19.03 -19.11 -7.43
CA ARG A 1004 20.22 -18.34 -7.05
C ARG A 1004 21.29 -19.19 -6.33
N PHE A 1005 20.88 -20.31 -5.73
CA PHE A 1005 21.74 -21.28 -5.08
C PHE A 1005 21.67 -22.65 -5.80
N PRO A 1006 22.44 -22.89 -6.88
CA PRO A 1006 22.31 -24.12 -7.68
C PRO A 1006 22.56 -25.44 -6.94
N SER A 1007 23.25 -25.41 -5.79
CA SER A 1007 23.43 -26.59 -4.93
C SER A 1007 22.16 -26.96 -4.15
N HIS A 1008 21.25 -26.00 -3.96
CA HIS A 1008 19.98 -26.13 -3.27
C HIS A 1008 18.88 -25.55 -4.18
N PRO A 1009 18.53 -26.24 -5.27
CA PRO A 1009 17.57 -25.73 -6.24
C PRO A 1009 16.20 -25.49 -5.60
N ASP A 1010 15.50 -24.46 -6.08
CA ASP A 1010 14.18 -24.04 -5.59
C ASP A 1010 14.14 -23.70 -4.09
N THR A 1011 15.24 -23.18 -3.52
CA THR A 1011 15.33 -22.77 -2.12
C THR A 1011 15.78 -21.32 -1.94
N LEU A 1012 15.37 -20.74 -0.82
CA LEU A 1012 15.78 -19.42 -0.34
C LEU A 1012 16.98 -19.50 0.61
N PHE A 1013 17.69 -18.39 0.76
CA PHE A 1013 18.72 -18.21 1.80
C PHE A 1013 18.11 -17.92 3.15
N ASP A 1014 18.63 -18.56 4.20
CA ASP A 1014 18.27 -18.29 5.59
C ASP A 1014 19.36 -17.45 6.29
N PRO A 1015 19.20 -16.11 6.37
CA PRO A 1015 20.19 -15.23 6.98
C PRO A 1015 20.20 -15.29 8.51
N ASP A 1016 19.07 -15.61 9.15
CA ASP A 1016 18.95 -15.59 10.62
C ASP A 1016 19.12 -16.96 11.25
N ASN A 1017 18.89 -18.03 10.48
CA ASN A 1017 19.04 -19.42 10.90
C ASN A 1017 18.43 -19.64 12.30
N LEU A 1018 17.19 -19.17 12.50
CA LEU A 1018 16.50 -19.18 13.79
C LEU A 1018 16.21 -20.61 14.29
N ASP A 1019 16.12 -21.55 13.35
CA ASP A 1019 15.92 -22.97 13.62
C ASP A 1019 17.24 -23.74 13.81
N GLU A 1020 18.40 -23.10 13.68
CA GLU A 1020 19.73 -23.74 13.69
C GLU A 1020 19.83 -24.95 12.75
N GLY A 1021 19.21 -24.83 11.57
CA GLY A 1021 19.19 -25.89 10.56
C GLY A 1021 18.35 -27.10 10.97
N LYS A 1022 17.32 -26.95 11.82
CA LYS A 1022 16.33 -27.99 12.17
C LYS A 1022 15.15 -28.06 11.19
N TRP A 1023 14.85 -27.02 10.44
CA TRP A 1023 13.76 -26.97 9.47
C TRP A 1023 13.93 -28.07 8.42
N ARG A 1024 12.85 -28.80 8.10
CA ARG A 1024 12.85 -29.88 7.12
C ARG A 1024 11.59 -29.81 6.28
N ARG A 1025 11.71 -30.17 5.00
CA ARG A 1025 10.51 -30.49 4.20
C ARG A 1025 9.89 -31.79 4.71
N ALA A 1026 8.57 -31.88 4.66
CA ALA A 1026 7.83 -33.07 5.09
C ALA A 1026 8.24 -34.36 4.34
N ASP A 1027 8.83 -34.23 3.15
CA ASP A 1027 9.28 -35.34 2.29
C ASP A 1027 10.79 -35.62 2.35
N GLN A 1028 11.57 -34.86 3.13
CA GLN A 1028 13.03 -34.97 3.17
C GLN A 1028 13.56 -35.92 4.27
N PRO A 1029 14.70 -36.63 4.03
CA PRO A 1029 15.38 -37.42 5.06
C PRO A 1029 16.12 -36.56 6.10
N ASP A 1030 16.31 -37.09 7.31
CA ASP A 1030 16.93 -36.39 8.47
C ASP A 1030 18.37 -35.84 8.24
N ASN A 1031 19.10 -36.34 7.24
CA ASN A 1031 20.54 -36.10 7.04
C ASN A 1031 20.91 -35.16 5.86
N ASP A 1032 19.93 -34.54 5.19
CA ASP A 1032 20.21 -33.57 4.12
C ASP A 1032 20.36 -32.15 4.69
N ASP A 1033 21.21 -31.34 4.05
CA ASP A 1033 21.25 -29.88 4.21
C ASP A 1033 20.17 -29.29 3.30
N PRO A 1034 19.02 -28.85 3.85
CA PRO A 1034 17.84 -28.61 3.04
C PRO A 1034 17.82 -27.21 2.43
N LYS A 1035 18.66 -26.28 2.91
CA LYS A 1035 18.64 -24.87 2.54
C LYS A 1035 20.02 -24.22 2.76
N PRO A 1036 20.40 -23.24 1.93
CA PRO A 1036 21.59 -22.43 2.19
C PRO A 1036 21.34 -21.52 3.41
N VAL A 1037 22.28 -21.52 4.36
CA VAL A 1037 22.21 -20.74 5.61
C VAL A 1037 23.41 -19.83 5.77
N ALA A 1038 23.29 -18.76 6.56
CA ALA A 1038 24.43 -17.95 6.96
C ALA A 1038 25.34 -18.70 7.95
N ASP A 1039 26.66 -18.65 7.73
CA ASP A 1039 27.65 -19.22 8.66
C ASP A 1039 27.61 -18.52 10.04
N GLU A 1040 27.45 -17.19 10.02
CA GLU A 1040 27.19 -16.36 11.20
C GLU A 1040 25.83 -15.68 11.00
N PRO A 1041 24.81 -16.02 11.81
CA PRO A 1041 23.46 -15.46 11.68
C PRO A 1041 23.41 -13.94 11.79
N LEU A 1042 22.54 -13.29 11.01
CA LEU A 1042 22.36 -11.84 11.02
C LEU A 1042 21.71 -11.37 12.33
N ARG A 1043 20.44 -11.73 12.57
CA ARG A 1043 19.64 -11.41 13.77
C ARG A 1043 19.74 -9.94 14.18
N ALA A 1044 19.57 -9.05 13.20
CA ALA A 1044 19.83 -7.60 13.33
C ALA A 1044 19.05 -6.99 14.49
N THR A 1045 19.75 -6.21 15.31
CA THR A 1045 19.26 -5.67 16.58
C THR A 1045 20.00 -4.38 16.92
N ILE A 1046 19.27 -3.32 17.26
CA ILE A 1046 19.84 -2.07 17.76
C ILE A 1046 19.38 -1.76 19.18
N GLN A 1047 20.25 -1.12 19.94
CA GLN A 1047 19.90 -0.55 21.24
C GLN A 1047 19.35 0.85 21.03
N THR A 1048 18.15 1.11 21.55
CA THR A 1048 17.49 2.43 21.52
C THR A 1048 17.69 3.13 22.87
N GLU A 1049 17.21 4.37 23.01
CA GLU A 1049 17.23 5.04 24.32
C GLU A 1049 16.27 4.42 25.34
N SER A 1050 15.25 3.69 24.86
CA SER A 1050 14.16 3.12 25.66
C SER A 1050 14.13 1.58 25.70
N GLY A 1051 14.96 0.89 24.93
CA GLY A 1051 15.01 -0.56 24.84
C GLY A 1051 15.72 -1.06 23.58
N ILE A 1052 15.05 -1.89 22.79
CA ILE A 1052 15.61 -2.61 21.65
C ILE A 1052 14.63 -2.57 20.48
N SER A 1053 15.13 -2.28 19.28
CA SER A 1053 14.42 -2.56 18.03
C SER A 1053 15.18 -3.66 17.28
N ALA A 1054 14.45 -4.53 16.58
CA ALA A 1054 15.04 -5.71 15.96
C ALA A 1054 14.33 -6.13 14.68
N LEU A 1055 15.06 -6.88 13.85
CA LEU A 1055 14.57 -7.55 12.66
C LEU A 1055 14.77 -9.04 12.83
N ARG A 1056 13.73 -9.82 12.53
CA ARG A 1056 13.81 -11.28 12.47
C ARG A 1056 13.21 -11.79 11.16
N LEU A 1057 13.92 -12.71 10.52
CA LEU A 1057 13.58 -13.25 9.21
C LEU A 1057 13.17 -14.72 9.35
N GLY A 1058 11.86 -14.96 9.29
CA GLY A 1058 11.28 -16.28 9.46
C GLY A 1058 11.42 -17.16 8.22
N TYR A 1059 12.13 -18.28 8.33
CA TYR A 1059 12.18 -19.33 7.30
C TYR A 1059 11.04 -20.34 7.49
N LEU A 1060 9.89 -20.08 6.87
CA LEU A 1060 8.69 -20.90 7.04
C LEU A 1060 8.61 -22.03 6.01
N ASP A 1061 8.88 -21.71 4.75
CA ASP A 1061 8.93 -22.65 3.64
C ASP A 1061 10.10 -22.34 2.71
N HIS A 1062 10.69 -23.37 2.11
CA HIS A 1062 11.81 -23.23 1.17
C HIS A 1062 11.53 -22.39 -0.07
N ARG A 1063 10.27 -22.27 -0.49
CA ARG A 1063 9.84 -21.44 -1.62
C ARG A 1063 9.20 -20.12 -1.18
N GLY A 1064 9.16 -19.88 0.11
CA GLY A 1064 8.57 -18.69 0.71
C GLY A 1064 7.10 -18.89 1.09
N THR A 1065 6.66 -18.10 2.06
CA THR A 1065 5.29 -18.12 2.57
C THR A 1065 4.93 -16.74 3.09
N HIS A 1066 3.67 -16.36 2.90
CA HIS A 1066 3.11 -15.14 3.46
C HIS A 1066 2.64 -15.41 4.90
N THR A 1067 3.19 -14.65 5.86
CA THR A 1067 2.89 -14.66 7.30
C THR A 1067 3.19 -15.98 8.04
N PHE A 1068 3.43 -15.88 9.35
CA PHE A 1068 3.30 -17.02 10.26
C PHE A 1068 1.92 -17.00 10.93
N ASN A 1069 1.30 -18.18 11.10
CA ASN A 1069 -0.07 -18.32 11.58
C ASN A 1069 -0.14 -19.35 12.73
N ALA A 1070 -0.95 -20.39 12.56
CA ALA A 1070 -1.21 -21.39 13.60
C ALA A 1070 0.02 -22.25 13.95
N PRO A 1071 0.08 -22.78 15.19
CA PRO A 1071 1.11 -23.73 15.61
C PRO A 1071 1.19 -24.97 14.72
N ASN A 1072 2.41 -25.45 14.49
CA ASN A 1072 2.68 -26.72 13.82
C ASN A 1072 3.60 -27.61 14.69
N PRO A 1073 3.05 -28.22 15.75
CA PRO A 1073 3.85 -29.00 16.72
C PRO A 1073 4.42 -30.30 16.14
N ASP A 1074 3.99 -30.72 14.96
CA ASP A 1074 4.53 -31.90 14.27
C ASP A 1074 5.75 -31.57 13.40
N ALA A 1075 6.09 -30.27 13.23
CA ALA A 1075 7.28 -29.84 12.54
C ALA A 1075 8.56 -30.17 13.34
N ALA A 1076 9.69 -30.34 12.65
CA ALA A 1076 10.99 -30.54 13.29
C ALA A 1076 11.44 -29.32 14.13
N PHE A 1077 10.93 -28.14 13.78
CA PHE A 1077 11.05 -26.90 14.53
C PHE A 1077 9.77 -26.09 14.25
N ASP A 1078 8.97 -25.80 15.28
CA ASP A 1078 7.73 -25.04 15.12
C ASP A 1078 8.03 -23.54 15.08
N ILE A 1079 8.47 -23.09 13.90
CA ILE A 1079 8.81 -21.68 13.65
C ILE A 1079 7.60 -20.74 13.85
N HIS A 1080 6.36 -21.23 13.67
CA HIS A 1080 5.16 -20.41 13.87
C HIS A 1080 4.94 -20.10 15.35
N THR A 1081 5.03 -21.12 16.21
CA THR A 1081 4.95 -20.94 17.66
C THR A 1081 6.15 -20.13 18.19
N PHE A 1082 7.35 -20.40 17.68
CA PHE A 1082 8.56 -19.64 18.01
C PHE A 1082 8.38 -18.13 17.76
N LEU A 1083 7.95 -17.74 16.56
CA LEU A 1083 7.80 -16.32 16.21
C LEU A 1083 6.65 -15.66 16.99
N THR A 1084 5.52 -16.37 17.19
CA THR A 1084 4.42 -15.87 18.03
C THR A 1084 4.88 -15.60 19.47
N ASN A 1085 5.61 -16.53 20.08
CA ASN A 1085 6.14 -16.38 21.43
C ASN A 1085 7.22 -15.30 21.51
N GLN A 1086 8.05 -15.15 20.47
CA GLN A 1086 9.05 -14.09 20.37
C GLN A 1086 8.40 -12.70 20.33
N VAL A 1087 7.34 -12.53 19.53
CA VAL A 1087 6.54 -11.30 19.51
C VAL A 1087 5.94 -11.04 20.89
N GLY A 1088 5.28 -12.03 21.47
CA GLY A 1088 4.65 -11.88 22.78
C GLY A 1088 5.64 -11.46 23.87
N TRP A 1089 6.82 -12.10 23.93
CA TRP A 1089 7.87 -11.72 24.88
C TRP A 1089 8.43 -10.32 24.62
N PHE A 1090 8.72 -9.98 23.36
CA PHE A 1090 9.20 -8.66 22.99
C PHE A 1090 8.23 -7.56 23.42
N LEU A 1091 6.96 -7.71 23.09
CA LEU A 1091 5.92 -6.76 23.47
C LEU A 1091 5.76 -6.70 24.99
N ALA A 1092 5.76 -7.86 25.67
CA ALA A 1092 5.57 -7.95 27.12
C ALA A 1092 6.66 -7.21 27.90
N THR A 1093 7.89 -7.16 27.38
CA THR A 1093 8.97 -6.40 28.00
C THR A 1093 9.00 -4.91 27.63
N GLY A 1094 8.00 -4.41 26.89
CA GLY A 1094 8.03 -3.05 26.33
C GLY A 1094 9.15 -2.86 25.31
N GLY A 1095 9.57 -3.94 24.64
CA GLY A 1095 10.71 -3.96 23.75
C GLY A 1095 12.05 -3.83 24.46
N GLN A 1096 12.15 -4.15 25.76
CA GLN A 1096 13.43 -4.15 26.48
C GLN A 1096 14.25 -5.43 26.27
N SER A 1097 13.61 -6.52 25.83
CA SER A 1097 14.27 -7.79 25.57
C SER A 1097 13.70 -8.45 24.32
N ILE A 1098 14.58 -9.10 23.57
CA ILE A 1098 14.24 -10.11 22.57
C ILE A 1098 14.99 -11.40 22.92
N SER A 1099 14.42 -12.56 22.61
CA SER A 1099 15.06 -13.86 22.80
C SER A 1099 14.99 -14.66 21.51
N ASP A 1100 16.09 -15.32 21.17
CA ASP A 1100 16.19 -16.28 20.08
C ASP A 1100 16.37 -17.72 20.61
N ASP A 1101 16.04 -17.95 21.89
CA ASP A 1101 16.13 -19.28 22.50
C ASP A 1101 15.06 -20.22 21.92
N HIS A 1102 15.47 -21.43 21.54
CA HIS A 1102 14.59 -22.42 20.92
C HIS A 1102 13.47 -22.88 21.86
N CYS A 1103 13.56 -22.65 23.17
CA CYS A 1103 12.47 -22.89 24.11
C CYS A 1103 11.15 -22.17 23.70
N LEU A 1104 11.23 -21.12 22.88
CA LEU A 1104 10.08 -20.42 22.31
C LEU A 1104 9.26 -21.28 21.33
N GLU A 1105 9.80 -22.39 20.80
CA GLU A 1105 9.06 -23.31 19.92
C GLU A 1105 7.95 -24.08 20.65
N GLU A 1106 7.98 -24.09 21.99
CA GLU A 1106 6.94 -24.70 22.82
C GLU A 1106 5.91 -23.65 23.26
N MET A 1107 4.61 -23.93 23.02
CA MET A 1107 3.53 -22.99 23.37
C MET A 1107 3.55 -22.57 24.85
N SER A 1108 3.86 -23.49 25.76
CA SER A 1108 3.93 -23.20 27.21
C SER A 1108 5.16 -22.38 27.64
N MET A 1109 6.23 -22.38 26.83
CA MET A 1109 7.54 -21.82 27.18
C MET A 1109 8.14 -22.34 28.50
N ALA A 1110 7.74 -23.52 28.97
CA ALA A 1110 8.18 -24.07 30.26
C ALA A 1110 9.71 -24.31 30.35
N GLY A 1111 10.39 -24.46 29.21
CA GLY A 1111 11.84 -24.58 29.12
C GLY A 1111 12.61 -23.24 29.11
N CYS A 1112 11.92 -22.10 29.03
CA CYS A 1112 12.55 -20.79 28.93
C CYS A 1112 12.95 -20.26 30.31
N GLU A 1113 14.25 -20.26 30.65
CA GLU A 1113 14.74 -19.81 31.97
C GLU A 1113 14.38 -18.35 32.32
N PHE A 1114 14.10 -17.52 31.31
CA PHE A 1114 13.74 -16.11 31.46
C PHE A 1114 12.24 -15.86 31.63
N PHE A 1115 11.39 -16.89 31.46
CA PHE A 1115 9.94 -16.77 31.53
C PHE A 1115 9.35 -17.85 32.45
N ASP A 1116 8.66 -17.41 33.49
CA ASP A 1116 7.81 -18.26 34.31
C ASP A 1116 6.40 -17.66 34.33
N LYS A 1117 5.42 -18.38 33.80
CA LYS A 1117 4.03 -17.94 33.67
C LYS A 1117 3.41 -17.47 35.01
N LEU A 1118 3.83 -18.02 36.15
CA LEU A 1118 3.26 -17.71 37.46
C LEU A 1118 3.96 -16.54 38.17
N ASP A 1119 5.25 -16.35 37.87
CA ASP A 1119 6.10 -15.37 38.54
C ASP A 1119 6.46 -14.16 37.66
N TYR A 1120 6.13 -14.19 36.37
CA TYR A 1120 6.36 -13.11 35.41
C TYR A 1120 5.42 -11.92 35.65
N ASP A 1121 5.99 -10.75 35.92
CA ASP A 1121 5.27 -9.49 36.03
C ASP A 1121 5.44 -8.70 34.72
N ASN A 1122 4.33 -8.38 34.06
CA ASN A 1122 4.36 -7.59 32.83
C ASN A 1122 4.63 -6.12 33.19
N PRO A 1123 5.77 -5.53 32.78
CA PRO A 1123 6.15 -4.18 33.17
C PRO A 1123 5.33 -3.05 32.53
N LEU A 1124 4.50 -3.34 31.52
CA LEU A 1124 3.65 -2.34 30.84
C LEU A 1124 2.39 -2.03 31.64
#